data_AF-A0A0A2V7K5-F1
#
_entry.id   AF-A0A0A2V7K5-F1
#
_cell.length_a   1.000
_cell.length_b   1.000
_cell.length_c   1.000
_cell.angle_alpha   90.00
_cell.angle_beta   90.00
_cell.angle_gamma   90.00
#
_symmetry.space_group_name_H-M   'P 1'
#
loop_
_entity.id
_entity.type
_entity.pdbx_description
1 polymer ?
#
loop_
_entity_poly.entity_id
_entity_poly.type
_entity_poly.pdbx_seq_one_letter_code
_entity_poly.pdbx_strand_id
1 'polypeptide(L)'
;MGKLAAKKTAGVLGDDLSLNAQQVSGLRANRELPVVWSVAKGSFLNKLILVPLALVISAFAPWAITPLLMVGGAFLCFEGVEKVLHSVKASRHKESAEEKQARLEAIAAQDPLAFEKDKVKGAVRTDFILSAEIVAITLGIVAEAPLLNQVLILAGIAILVTIGVYGLVGMIVKIDDLGYWLADKRAALAKAVGKGLLILAPWLMKALTVVGTLAMFLVGGGILVHGVPVLHHGIEQWVGQYGGAVALIGPTLANLVLGFIAGGIVLFSPLMPEAAMVYVVSDEVRRKNGGPRMIVTGYSSGMVECRWYDGYGVKREAFREDDLAPVEIREHQQRNSLDNIATALDRQLQHSIDNLLFYRNTMHYALQSPISTDISRQALADFSVQRTQPYWQLRLDLNRGMPINGVSDEFVSHGHVLDRDESWLYPELEAALEFSYIMQLADDKRDLQRRVFYASRAGFFLSSTPPENDPTIVSLYYRLIAQPYFGAQSPENNPGRGLQWTHTYNPSSLNGQIITASVPLDLNQRWYGVLAMDFPVSGMHEFLQGLSHDRYEGTVMLFDRQFSLIATAANSLPLSPVFNAKQQAEIARSMESGEEGELRMDSRFVTWAKLMNFDGVLIKVHTLSEGVQGEFGRISIVLTVLWLLFTLMLFISWRIIRRLVSNMLTLQQTLSWRANYDTLTRLYNRGAFFDIAHGLAQDCQREDKPFSVIQMDLDFFKGINDRFGHHAGDKVLSHAAALLASSLREGDVAGRVGGEEFCVLLPGTRLPEAAAIAERIRLRINTKELFLQAGQTLKISASFGVSCAHERHDYDFEHLQSIADRRLYKAKQHGRNQVCMQD
;
A
#
# COMPACT_ATOMS: atom_id res chain seq x y z
N MET A 1 2.66 -11.43 1.01
CA MET A 1 3.96 -10.74 0.85
C MET A 1 3.85 -9.21 0.83
N GLY A 2 3.22 -8.56 -0.16
CA GLY A 2 3.18 -7.08 -0.25
C GLY A 2 2.59 -6.34 0.97
N LYS A 3 1.61 -6.93 1.66
CA LYS A 3 1.02 -6.38 2.90
C LYS A 3 1.97 -6.47 4.11
N LEU A 4 2.78 -7.52 4.19
CA LEU A 4 3.79 -7.70 5.24
C LEU A 4 4.97 -6.72 5.03
N ALA A 5 5.37 -6.54 3.76
CA ALA A 5 6.31 -5.51 3.35
C ALA A 5 5.78 -4.12 3.73
N ALA A 6 4.56 -3.76 3.31
CA ALA A 6 3.95 -2.49 3.67
C ALA A 6 3.83 -2.26 5.21
N LYS A 7 3.51 -3.29 6.00
CA LYS A 7 3.43 -3.19 7.47
C LYS A 7 4.80 -2.95 8.12
N LYS A 8 5.86 -3.62 7.66
CA LYS A 8 7.23 -3.38 8.17
C LYS A 8 7.80 -2.05 7.66
N THR A 9 7.48 -1.66 6.43
CA THR A 9 7.87 -0.37 5.86
C THR A 9 7.09 0.81 6.49
N ALA A 10 5.89 0.59 7.04
CA ALA A 10 5.08 1.65 7.66
C ALA A 10 5.76 2.33 8.86
N GLY A 11 6.58 1.60 9.63
CA GLY A 11 7.39 2.18 10.71
C GLY A 11 8.42 3.17 10.16
N VAL A 12 9.21 2.72 9.18
CA VAL A 12 10.24 3.51 8.50
C VAL A 12 9.64 4.69 7.70
N LEU A 13 8.38 4.59 7.28
CA LEU A 13 7.62 5.66 6.61
C LEU A 13 7.32 6.85 7.53
N GLY A 14 7.02 6.59 8.81
CA GLY A 14 6.85 7.64 9.81
C GLY A 14 8.15 8.39 10.07
N ASP A 15 9.26 7.68 9.98
CA ASP A 15 10.60 8.19 10.18
C ASP A 15 11.04 9.08 9.01
N ASP A 16 10.81 8.62 7.77
CA ASP A 16 11.06 9.36 6.53
C ASP A 16 10.27 10.69 6.46
N LEU A 17 9.02 10.68 6.95
CA LEU A 17 8.21 11.88 7.09
C LEU A 17 8.85 12.93 8.00
N SER A 18 9.26 12.49 9.18
CA SER A 18 9.75 13.40 10.22
C SER A 18 11.06 14.08 9.84
N LEU A 19 11.96 13.32 9.21
CA LEU A 19 13.27 13.80 8.76
C LEU A 19 13.16 14.74 7.56
N ASN A 20 12.34 14.41 6.56
CA ASN A 20 12.15 15.26 5.39
C ASN A 20 11.45 16.58 5.74
N ALA A 21 10.43 16.56 6.60
CA ALA A 21 9.74 17.77 7.03
C ALA A 21 10.65 18.71 7.83
N GLN A 22 11.57 18.17 8.63
CA GLN A 22 12.59 18.96 9.32
C GLN A 22 13.55 19.65 8.35
N GLN A 23 13.98 18.97 7.29
CA GLN A 23 14.96 19.50 6.34
C GLN A 23 14.42 20.66 5.49
N VAL A 24 13.11 20.77 5.32
CA VAL A 24 12.48 21.88 4.60
C VAL A 24 12.21 23.10 5.51
N SER A 25 12.25 22.91 6.83
CA SER A 25 11.96 23.97 7.81
C SER A 25 13.01 25.09 7.85
N GLY A 26 12.57 26.33 8.07
CA GLY A 26 13.46 27.49 8.25
C GLY A 26 13.75 28.30 6.98
N LEU A 27 13.02 28.03 5.89
CA LEU A 27 13.01 28.86 4.69
C LEU A 27 11.91 29.92 4.79
N ARG A 28 11.95 30.96 3.95
CA ARG A 28 10.83 31.92 3.91
C ARG A 28 9.56 31.16 3.50
N ALA A 29 8.45 31.35 4.21
CA ALA A 29 7.20 30.58 4.07
C ALA A 29 6.70 30.48 2.60
N ASN A 30 6.94 31.50 1.78
CA ASN A 30 6.57 31.50 0.36
C ASN A 30 7.42 30.58 -0.55
N ARG A 31 8.47 29.94 -0.02
CA ARG A 31 9.43 29.08 -0.77
C ARG A 31 9.54 27.65 -0.26
N GLU A 32 8.76 27.26 0.75
CA GLU A 32 8.82 25.91 1.33
C GLU A 32 8.27 24.84 0.37
N LEU A 33 7.14 25.08 -0.30
CA LEU A 33 6.53 24.13 -1.26
C LEU A 33 7.37 23.84 -2.52
N PRO A 34 7.96 24.85 -3.22
CA PRO A 34 8.89 24.59 -4.32
C PRO A 34 10.12 23.76 -3.93
N VAL A 35 10.56 23.89 -2.68
CA VAL A 35 11.68 23.12 -2.13
C VAL A 35 11.26 21.68 -1.86
N VAL A 36 10.10 21.43 -1.23
CA VAL A 36 9.52 20.08 -1.09
C VAL A 36 9.43 19.40 -2.46
N TRP A 37 8.97 20.12 -3.49
CA TRP A 37 8.86 19.59 -4.85
C TRP A 37 10.23 19.23 -5.47
N SER A 38 11.23 20.08 -5.25
CA SER A 38 12.59 19.83 -5.73
C SER A 38 13.22 18.61 -5.06
N VAL A 39 12.98 18.43 -3.75
CA VAL A 39 13.40 17.25 -3.00
C VAL A 39 12.64 16.00 -3.46
N ALA A 40 11.31 16.08 -3.64
CA ALA A 40 10.49 14.96 -4.12
C ALA A 40 10.94 14.46 -5.50
N LYS A 41 11.28 15.38 -6.42
CA LYS A 41 11.83 15.04 -7.74
C LYS A 41 13.20 14.35 -7.62
N GLY A 42 14.07 14.85 -6.75
CA GLY A 42 15.37 14.24 -6.45
C GLY A 42 15.23 12.83 -5.85
N SER A 43 14.32 12.67 -4.89
CA SER A 43 13.97 11.41 -4.25
C SER A 43 13.44 10.36 -5.22
N PHE A 44 12.56 10.78 -6.15
CA PHE A 44 12.04 9.90 -7.18
C PHE A 44 13.16 9.38 -8.10
N LEU A 45 14.08 10.25 -8.51
CA LEU A 45 15.26 9.88 -9.30
C LEU A 45 16.17 8.90 -8.52
N ASN A 46 16.40 9.15 -7.22
CA ASN A 46 17.15 8.25 -6.36
C ASN A 46 16.53 6.85 -6.33
N LYS A 47 15.22 6.74 -6.09
CA LYS A 47 14.50 5.47 -6.03
C LYS A 47 14.46 4.74 -7.38
N LEU A 48 14.40 5.48 -8.49
CA LEU A 48 14.50 4.92 -9.84
C LEU A 48 15.86 4.25 -10.12
N ILE A 49 16.92 4.71 -9.47
CA ILE A 49 18.27 4.12 -9.56
C ILE A 49 18.45 2.99 -8.54
N LEU A 50 17.98 3.19 -7.32
CA LEU A 50 18.15 2.26 -6.20
C LEU A 50 17.37 0.94 -6.41
N VAL A 51 16.15 0.99 -6.94
CA VAL A 51 15.33 -0.22 -7.12
C VAL A 51 15.95 -1.22 -8.10
N PRO A 52 16.38 -0.83 -9.31
CA PRO A 52 17.10 -1.73 -10.21
C PRO A 52 18.42 -2.22 -9.63
N LEU A 53 19.18 -1.34 -8.96
CA LEU A 53 20.45 -1.71 -8.35
C LEU A 53 20.26 -2.75 -7.24
N ALA A 54 19.24 -2.59 -6.41
CA ALA A 54 18.92 -3.53 -5.35
C ALA A 54 18.51 -4.90 -5.90
N LEU A 55 17.71 -4.94 -6.98
CA LEU A 55 17.35 -6.19 -7.67
C LEU A 55 18.57 -6.90 -8.26
N VAL A 56 19.52 -6.14 -8.84
CA VAL A 56 20.80 -6.69 -9.34
C VAL A 56 21.62 -7.26 -8.18
N ILE A 57 21.75 -6.54 -7.07
CA ILE A 57 22.46 -7.03 -5.88
C ILE A 57 21.77 -8.30 -5.35
N SER A 58 20.45 -8.35 -5.29
CA SER A 58 19.72 -9.54 -4.85
C SER A 58 19.88 -10.74 -5.79
N ALA A 59 20.06 -10.52 -7.09
CA ALA A 59 20.25 -11.59 -8.06
C ALA A 59 21.68 -12.17 -8.05
N PHE A 60 22.71 -11.32 -7.86
CA PHE A 60 24.12 -11.72 -8.02
C PHE A 60 24.90 -11.81 -6.70
N ALA A 61 24.51 -11.06 -5.67
CA ALA A 61 25.18 -11.02 -4.37
C ALA A 61 24.20 -10.76 -3.20
N PRO A 62 23.19 -11.62 -2.97
CA PRO A 62 22.21 -11.41 -1.90
C PRO A 62 22.83 -11.30 -0.49
N TRP A 63 24.00 -11.93 -0.27
CA TRP A 63 24.78 -11.81 0.97
C TRP A 63 25.24 -10.37 1.27
N ALA A 64 25.35 -9.50 0.26
CA ALA A 64 25.81 -8.12 0.40
C ALA A 64 24.72 -7.17 0.94
N ILE A 65 23.45 -7.59 0.92
CA ILE A 65 22.31 -6.76 1.37
C ILE A 65 22.43 -6.44 2.86
N THR A 66 22.65 -7.45 3.70
CA THR A 66 22.77 -7.29 5.16
C THR A 66 23.93 -6.36 5.58
N PRO A 67 25.18 -6.54 5.12
CA PRO A 67 26.27 -5.63 5.49
C PRO A 67 26.07 -4.20 4.95
N LEU A 68 25.50 -4.03 3.76
CA LEU A 68 25.19 -2.71 3.21
C LEU A 68 24.14 -1.97 4.06
N LEU A 69 23.11 -2.69 4.50
CA LEU A 69 22.10 -2.19 5.45
C LEU A 69 22.72 -1.81 6.79
N MET A 70 23.60 -2.64 7.35
CA MET A 70 24.28 -2.34 8.62
C MET A 70 25.15 -1.08 8.53
N VAL A 71 25.84 -0.86 7.42
CA VAL A 71 26.59 0.39 7.18
C VAL A 71 25.66 1.60 7.10
N GLY A 72 24.52 1.48 6.41
CA GLY A 72 23.49 2.52 6.37
C GLY A 72 22.90 2.83 7.75
N GLY A 73 22.57 1.79 8.53
CA GLY A 73 22.07 1.92 9.89
C GLY A 73 23.08 2.57 10.84
N ALA A 74 24.37 2.23 10.72
CA ALA A 74 25.44 2.87 11.49
C ALA A 74 25.57 4.38 11.16
N PHE A 75 25.44 4.75 9.89
CA PHE A 75 25.46 6.16 9.46
C PHE A 75 24.25 6.94 10.00
N LEU A 76 23.05 6.36 9.97
CA LEU A 76 21.84 6.97 10.55
C LEU A 76 22.00 7.21 12.07
N CYS A 77 22.54 6.22 12.79
CA CYS A 77 22.85 6.36 14.20
C CYS A 77 23.87 7.48 14.47
N PHE A 78 24.90 7.59 13.64
CA PHE A 78 25.90 8.68 13.72
C PHE A 78 25.25 10.06 13.54
N GLU A 79 24.48 10.26 12.48
CA GLU A 79 23.82 11.55 12.20
C GLU A 79 22.80 11.90 13.31
N GLY A 80 22.15 10.90 13.90
CA GLY A 80 21.30 11.07 15.09
C GLY A 80 22.07 11.61 16.30
N VAL A 81 23.22 11.02 16.64
CA VAL A 81 24.05 11.46 17.78
C VAL A 81 24.65 12.85 17.54
N GLU A 82 25.09 13.14 16.31
CA GLU A 82 25.57 14.46 15.92
C GLU A 82 24.51 15.55 16.17
N LYS A 83 23.24 15.29 15.79
CA LYS A 83 22.11 16.20 16.04
C LYS A 83 21.83 16.41 17.53
N VAL A 84 21.86 15.35 18.33
CA VAL A 84 21.70 15.44 19.78
C VAL A 84 22.82 16.30 20.38
N LEU A 85 24.07 16.07 20.01
CA LEU A 85 25.21 16.86 20.49
C LEU A 85 25.13 18.32 20.07
N HIS A 86 24.71 18.61 18.84
CA HIS A 86 24.51 19.98 18.36
C HIS A 86 23.40 20.71 19.13
N SER A 87 22.27 20.05 19.41
CA SER A 87 21.19 20.64 20.20
C SER A 87 21.60 20.89 21.66
N VAL A 88 22.38 19.99 22.27
CA VAL A 88 22.91 20.14 23.63
C VAL A 88 23.99 21.22 23.70
N LYS A 89 24.89 21.32 22.72
CA LYS A 89 25.89 22.41 22.61
C LYS A 89 25.22 23.77 22.39
N ALA A 90 24.20 23.85 21.55
CA ALA A 90 23.42 25.07 21.33
C ALA A 90 22.70 25.55 22.60
N SER A 91 22.31 24.64 23.50
CA SER A 91 21.71 25.00 24.79
C SER A 91 22.72 25.43 25.86
N ARG A 92 24.01 25.09 25.69
CA ARG A 92 25.09 25.40 26.64
C ARG A 92 25.86 26.69 26.31
N HIS A 93 25.85 27.17 25.07
CA HIS A 93 26.37 28.51 24.74
C HIS A 93 25.29 29.58 24.95
N LYS A 94 25.41 30.35 26.04
CA LYS A 94 24.92 31.73 26.04
C LYS A 94 25.82 32.52 25.09
N GLU A 95 25.50 32.51 23.79
CA GLU A 95 26.18 33.35 22.78
C GLU A 95 26.16 34.81 23.24
N SER A 96 27.32 35.48 23.18
CA SER A 96 27.40 36.92 23.41
C SER A 96 26.68 37.66 22.28
N ALA A 97 26.14 38.86 22.55
CA ALA A 97 25.37 39.62 21.56
C ALA A 97 26.18 39.94 20.28
N GLU A 98 27.51 40.03 20.40
CA GLU A 98 28.42 40.33 19.29
C GLU A 98 28.66 39.13 18.36
N GLU A 99 28.82 37.91 18.91
CA GLU A 99 28.97 36.68 18.11
C GLU A 99 27.69 36.35 17.33
N LYS A 100 26.54 36.62 17.93
CA LYS A 100 25.23 36.45 17.30
C LYS A 100 25.03 37.41 16.13
N GLN A 101 25.52 38.66 16.26
CA GLN A 101 25.46 39.67 15.22
C GLN A 101 26.40 39.34 14.05
N ALA A 102 27.64 38.94 14.33
CA ALA A 102 28.60 38.52 13.31
C ALA A 102 28.13 37.29 12.51
N ARG A 103 27.48 36.34 13.19
CA ARG A 103 26.86 35.17 12.54
C ARG A 103 25.65 35.54 11.69
N LEU A 104 24.81 36.47 12.14
CA LEU A 104 23.67 36.99 11.38
C LEU A 104 24.13 37.75 10.13
N GLU A 105 25.23 38.51 10.21
CA GLU A 105 25.84 39.20 9.08
C GLU A 105 26.47 38.22 8.08
N ALA A 106 27.16 37.18 8.56
CA ALA A 106 27.70 36.12 7.70
C ALA A 106 26.60 35.32 6.96
N ILE A 107 25.46 35.06 7.61
CA ILE A 107 24.29 34.41 7.00
C ILE A 107 23.58 35.36 6.03
N ALA A 108 23.50 36.66 6.35
CA ALA A 108 22.92 37.68 5.46
C ALA A 108 23.78 37.95 4.21
N ALA A 109 25.09 37.70 4.29
CA ALA A 109 26.03 37.81 3.17
C ALA A 109 26.02 36.58 2.24
N GLN A 110 25.34 35.49 2.62
CA GLN A 110 25.24 34.28 1.82
C GLN A 110 24.16 34.43 0.73
N ASP A 111 24.45 34.01 -0.51
CA ASP A 111 23.46 34.03 -1.60
C ASP A 111 22.24 33.15 -1.24
N PRO A 112 21.02 33.72 -1.15
CA PRO A 112 19.81 32.98 -0.80
C PRO A 112 19.56 31.76 -1.70
N LEU A 113 19.96 31.82 -2.97
CA LEU A 113 19.80 30.71 -3.92
C LEU A 113 20.81 29.59 -3.69
N ALA A 114 22.03 29.92 -3.25
CA ALA A 114 23.03 28.92 -2.88
C ALA A 114 22.60 28.17 -1.61
N PHE A 115 22.09 28.89 -0.61
CA PHE A 115 21.55 28.32 0.62
C PHE A 115 20.38 27.37 0.36
N GLU A 116 19.44 27.75 -0.52
CA GLU A 116 18.33 26.88 -0.94
C GLU A 116 18.81 25.61 -1.66
N LYS A 117 19.77 25.73 -2.59
CA LYS A 117 20.33 24.58 -3.32
C LYS A 117 21.07 23.61 -2.39
N ASP A 118 21.83 24.12 -1.43
CA ASP A 118 22.55 23.29 -0.46
C ASP A 118 21.58 22.56 0.48
N LYS A 119 20.50 23.21 0.91
CA LYS A 119 19.38 22.59 1.63
C LYS A 119 18.73 21.46 0.84
N VAL A 120 18.40 21.69 -0.43
CA VAL A 120 17.82 20.66 -1.31
C VAL A 120 18.79 19.50 -1.52
N LYS A 121 20.07 19.79 -1.76
CA LYS A 121 21.11 18.77 -1.98
C LYS A 121 21.36 17.94 -0.73
N GLY A 122 21.36 18.55 0.45
CA GLY A 122 21.42 17.87 1.73
C GLY A 122 20.21 16.95 1.94
N ALA A 123 19.00 17.44 1.64
CA ALA A 123 17.78 16.67 1.82
C ALA A 123 17.71 15.44 0.89
N VAL A 124 18.10 15.61 -0.38
CA VAL A 124 18.16 14.51 -1.35
C VAL A 124 19.18 13.43 -0.95
N ARG A 125 20.26 13.78 -0.23
CA ARG A 125 21.23 12.80 0.27
C ARG A 125 20.68 11.97 1.42
N THR A 126 20.03 12.60 2.40
CA THR A 126 19.41 11.87 3.52
C THR A 126 18.29 10.97 3.02
N ASP A 127 17.46 11.45 2.09
CA ASP A 127 16.42 10.63 1.45
C ASP A 127 17.02 9.47 0.63
N PHE A 128 18.17 9.63 -0.02
CA PHE A 128 18.83 8.51 -0.72
C PHE A 128 19.14 7.35 0.24
N ILE A 129 19.65 7.66 1.44
CA ILE A 129 20.01 6.67 2.46
C ILE A 129 18.75 6.00 3.02
N LEU A 130 17.74 6.79 3.40
CA LEU A 130 16.45 6.28 3.89
C LEU A 130 15.72 5.45 2.81
N SER A 131 15.80 5.87 1.54
CA SER A 131 15.23 5.13 0.41
C SER A 131 15.93 3.82 0.17
N ALA A 132 17.27 3.78 0.25
CA ALA A 132 18.05 2.56 0.08
C ALA A 132 17.68 1.53 1.16
N GLU A 133 17.44 2.00 2.38
CA GLU A 133 16.96 1.16 3.48
C GLU A 133 15.55 0.60 3.20
N ILE A 134 14.57 1.45 2.89
CA ILE A 134 13.19 1.04 2.60
C ILE A 134 13.17 -0.01 1.48
N VAL A 135 13.96 0.22 0.42
CA VAL A 135 14.10 -0.69 -0.71
C VAL A 135 14.72 -2.01 -0.27
N ALA A 136 15.77 -2.00 0.55
CA ALA A 136 16.45 -3.20 1.02
C ALA A 136 15.61 -4.02 2.03
N ILE A 137 14.86 -3.38 2.94
CA ILE A 137 13.90 -4.05 3.83
C ILE A 137 12.79 -4.71 3.00
N THR A 138 12.25 -3.98 2.04
CA THR A 138 11.20 -4.48 1.14
C THR A 138 11.71 -5.69 0.36
N LEU A 139 12.93 -5.59 -0.18
CA LEU A 139 13.58 -6.66 -0.94
C LEU A 139 13.85 -7.90 -0.09
N GLY A 140 14.31 -7.75 1.15
CA GLY A 140 14.49 -8.86 2.08
C GLY A 140 13.18 -9.62 2.39
N ILE A 141 12.03 -8.93 2.37
CA ILE A 141 10.71 -9.55 2.62
C ILE A 141 10.18 -10.28 1.38
N VAL A 142 10.56 -9.84 0.17
CA VAL A 142 10.11 -10.43 -1.08
C VAL A 142 11.18 -11.26 -1.79
N ALA A 143 12.32 -11.53 -1.13
CA ALA A 143 13.47 -12.20 -1.72
C ALA A 143 13.14 -13.62 -2.25
N GLU A 144 12.18 -14.31 -1.64
CA GLU A 144 11.72 -15.64 -2.06
C GLU A 144 10.61 -15.61 -3.13
N ALA A 145 10.11 -14.42 -3.49
CA ALA A 145 9.08 -14.26 -4.51
C ALA A 145 9.68 -14.29 -5.94
N PRO A 146 8.90 -14.68 -6.96
CA PRO A 146 9.33 -14.57 -8.36
C PRO A 146 9.78 -13.15 -8.73
N LEU A 147 10.79 -13.03 -9.60
CA LEU A 147 11.43 -11.75 -9.99
C LEU A 147 10.40 -10.66 -10.37
N LEU A 148 9.36 -11.02 -11.13
CA LEU A 148 8.31 -10.09 -11.53
C LEU A 148 7.56 -9.50 -10.32
N ASN A 149 7.30 -10.31 -9.30
CA ASN A 149 6.64 -9.86 -8.08
C ASN A 149 7.56 -8.97 -7.24
N GLN A 150 8.87 -9.25 -7.22
CA GLN A 150 9.84 -8.39 -6.56
C GLN A 150 9.86 -7.00 -7.20
N VAL A 151 9.94 -6.94 -8.53
CA VAL A 151 9.92 -5.68 -9.31
C VAL A 151 8.65 -4.88 -9.03
N LEU A 152 7.48 -5.51 -9.13
CA LEU A 152 6.18 -4.84 -8.94
C LEU A 152 6.03 -4.31 -7.51
N ILE A 153 6.43 -5.09 -6.49
CA ILE A 153 6.30 -4.68 -5.08
C ILE A 153 7.29 -3.56 -4.74
N LEU A 154 8.57 -3.67 -5.15
CA LEU A 154 9.56 -2.63 -4.90
C LEU A 154 9.20 -1.32 -5.59
N ALA A 155 8.81 -1.36 -6.87
CA ALA A 155 8.39 -0.18 -7.60
C ALA A 155 7.12 0.46 -7.01
N GLY A 156 6.14 -0.38 -6.64
CA GLY A 156 4.90 0.09 -6.01
C GLY A 156 5.13 0.77 -4.67
N ILE A 157 5.96 0.19 -3.80
CA ILE A 157 6.31 0.78 -2.51
C ILE A 157 7.13 2.07 -2.69
N ALA A 158 8.11 2.07 -3.61
CA ALA A 158 8.90 3.27 -3.89
C ALA A 158 8.04 4.46 -4.32
N ILE A 159 7.08 4.25 -5.24
CA ILE A 159 6.14 5.29 -5.69
C ILE A 159 5.22 5.73 -4.55
N LEU A 160 4.65 4.78 -3.81
CA LEU A 160 3.71 5.06 -2.72
C LEU A 160 4.38 5.87 -1.61
N VAL A 161 5.60 5.53 -1.22
CA VAL A 161 6.37 6.25 -0.20
C VAL A 161 6.68 7.67 -0.68
N THR A 162 7.17 7.85 -1.91
CA THR A 162 7.47 9.20 -2.44
C THR A 162 6.21 10.08 -2.46
N ILE A 163 5.08 9.57 -2.93
CA ILE A 163 3.84 10.37 -2.97
C ILE A 163 3.32 10.63 -1.55
N GLY A 164 3.31 9.60 -0.70
CA GLY A 164 2.78 9.67 0.66
C GLY A 164 3.57 10.62 1.56
N VAL A 165 4.88 10.44 1.62
CA VAL A 165 5.78 11.23 2.48
C VAL A 165 5.77 12.69 2.05
N TYR A 166 6.12 13.00 0.80
CA TYR A 166 6.21 14.39 0.35
C TYR A 166 4.84 15.08 0.24
N GLY A 167 3.76 14.33 -0.04
CA GLY A 167 2.40 14.84 0.04
C GLY A 167 2.00 15.24 1.45
N LEU A 168 2.34 14.42 2.44
CA LEU A 168 2.08 14.71 3.85
C LEU A 168 2.97 15.84 4.39
N VAL A 169 4.26 15.89 4.03
CA VAL A 169 5.15 17.02 4.34
C VAL A 169 4.60 18.32 3.75
N GLY A 170 4.19 18.31 2.48
CA GLY A 170 3.60 19.49 1.83
C GLY A 170 2.29 19.94 2.49
N MET A 171 1.50 19.00 3.03
CA MET A 171 0.31 19.32 3.81
C MET A 171 0.68 19.93 5.17
N ILE A 172 1.66 19.38 5.89
CA ILE A 172 2.13 19.88 7.19
C ILE A 172 2.63 21.32 7.07
N VAL A 173 3.44 21.61 6.05
CA VAL A 173 3.93 22.97 5.74
C VAL A 173 2.78 23.95 5.51
N LYS A 174 1.68 23.50 4.90
CA LYS A 174 0.52 24.34 4.58
C LYS A 174 -0.40 24.62 5.76
N ILE A 175 -0.20 23.95 6.90
CA ILE A 175 -0.97 24.19 8.14
C ILE A 175 -0.75 25.63 8.63
N ASP A 176 0.47 26.17 8.49
CA ASP A 176 0.79 27.55 8.86
C ASP A 176 0.08 28.58 7.98
N ASP A 177 0.13 28.40 6.66
CA ASP A 177 -0.58 29.25 5.69
C ASP A 177 -2.09 29.23 5.91
N LEU A 178 -2.64 28.05 6.23
CA LEU A 178 -4.06 27.87 6.54
C LEU A 178 -4.43 28.57 7.85
N GLY A 179 -3.56 28.49 8.86
CA GLY A 179 -3.70 29.20 10.13
C GLY A 179 -3.76 30.71 9.94
N TYR A 180 -2.85 31.26 9.13
CA TYR A 180 -2.81 32.69 8.78
C TYR A 180 -4.08 33.12 8.03
N TRP A 181 -4.49 32.36 7.03
CA TRP A 181 -5.70 32.65 6.24
C TRP A 181 -7.00 32.58 7.07
N LEU A 182 -7.08 31.66 8.05
CA LEU A 182 -8.20 31.55 8.98
C LEU A 182 -8.22 32.67 10.03
N ALA A 183 -7.05 33.12 10.47
CA ALA A 183 -6.91 34.21 11.44
C ALA A 183 -7.39 35.57 10.92
N ASP A 184 -7.40 35.75 9.59
CA ASP A 184 -7.88 36.96 8.89
C ASP A 184 -9.41 36.96 8.64
N LYS A 185 -10.13 35.87 8.96
CA LYS A 185 -11.59 35.79 8.76
C LYS A 185 -12.37 36.52 9.86
N ARG A 186 -13.51 37.11 9.47
CA ARG A 186 -14.44 37.81 10.39
C ARG A 186 -15.17 36.89 11.37
N ALA A 187 -15.30 35.60 11.08
CA ALA A 187 -16.03 34.65 11.94
C ALA A 187 -15.19 34.25 13.17
N ALA A 188 -15.78 34.35 14.37
CA ALA A 188 -15.09 34.11 15.64
C ALA A 188 -14.50 32.69 15.76
N LEU A 189 -15.24 31.67 15.31
CA LEU A 189 -14.79 30.28 15.30
C LEU A 189 -13.58 30.09 14.36
N ALA A 190 -13.64 30.68 13.16
CA ALA A 190 -12.54 30.60 12.18
C ALA A 190 -11.28 31.29 12.70
N LYS A 191 -11.43 32.44 13.37
CA LYS A 191 -10.32 33.17 13.98
C LYS A 191 -9.70 32.43 15.16
N ALA A 192 -10.52 31.77 15.99
CA ALA A 192 -10.04 30.93 17.09
C ALA A 192 -9.27 29.70 16.58
N VAL A 193 -9.80 29.01 15.57
CA VAL A 193 -9.14 27.88 14.91
C VAL A 193 -7.84 28.32 14.22
N GLY A 194 -7.84 29.45 13.52
CA GLY A 194 -6.64 30.01 12.89
C GLY A 194 -5.53 30.36 13.89
N LYS A 195 -5.89 31.01 15.01
CA LYS A 195 -4.95 31.25 16.11
C LYS A 195 -4.44 29.96 16.73
N GLY A 196 -5.30 28.95 16.89
CA GLY A 196 -4.90 27.62 17.38
C GLY A 196 -3.87 26.95 16.47
N LEU A 197 -4.10 26.96 15.16
CA LEU A 197 -3.17 26.43 14.15
C LEU A 197 -1.81 27.13 14.18
N LEU A 198 -1.78 28.46 14.26
CA LEU A 198 -0.53 29.26 14.33
C LEU A 198 0.29 29.00 15.60
N ILE A 199 -0.36 28.64 16.71
CA ILE A 199 0.33 28.27 17.95
C ILE A 199 0.86 26.82 17.86
N LEU A 200 0.09 25.94 17.22
CA LEU A 200 0.38 24.52 17.16
C LEU A 200 1.48 24.19 16.15
N ALA A 201 1.58 24.92 15.05
CA ALA A 201 2.53 24.63 13.99
C ALA A 201 4.02 24.73 14.42
N PRO A 202 4.49 25.77 15.16
CA PRO A 202 5.86 25.79 15.67
C PRO A 202 6.17 24.64 16.64
N TRP A 203 5.18 24.22 17.41
CA TRP A 203 5.31 23.08 18.34
C TRP A 203 5.36 21.75 17.58
N LEU A 204 4.52 21.59 16.55
CA LEU A 204 4.51 20.44 15.64
C LEU A 204 5.88 20.27 14.97
N MET A 205 6.49 21.35 14.46
CA MET A 205 7.81 21.31 13.81
C MET A 205 8.93 20.92 14.78
N LYS A 206 8.87 21.38 16.05
CA LYS A 206 9.81 20.95 17.10
C LYS A 206 9.61 19.50 17.50
N ALA A 207 8.36 19.06 17.67
CA ALA A 207 8.03 17.67 18.01
C ALA A 207 8.52 16.73 16.90
N LEU A 208 8.32 17.10 15.64
CA LEU A 208 8.75 16.31 14.48
C LEU A 208 10.28 16.16 14.40
N THR A 209 11.02 17.18 14.83
CA THR A 209 12.49 17.11 14.95
C THR A 209 12.95 16.10 16.01
N VAL A 210 12.26 16.06 17.16
CA VAL A 210 12.56 15.09 18.24
C VAL A 210 12.19 13.68 17.79
N VAL A 211 11.00 13.51 17.22
CA VAL A 211 10.53 12.22 16.68
C VAL A 211 11.49 11.72 15.61
N GLY A 212 11.93 12.56 14.67
CA GLY A 212 12.89 12.18 13.64
C GLY A 212 14.26 11.80 14.17
N THR A 213 14.73 12.43 15.24
CA THR A 213 16.01 12.03 15.87
C THR A 213 15.88 10.68 16.59
N LEU A 214 14.76 10.43 17.28
CA LEU A 214 14.48 9.14 17.93
C LEU A 214 14.30 8.01 16.90
N ALA A 215 13.65 8.32 15.79
CA ALA A 215 13.46 7.44 14.65
C ALA A 215 14.79 6.95 14.07
N MET A 216 15.76 7.86 13.85
CA MET A 216 17.09 7.49 13.35
C MET A 216 17.79 6.44 14.23
N PHE A 217 17.62 6.52 15.56
CA PHE A 217 18.16 5.52 16.49
C PHE A 217 17.36 4.21 16.49
N LEU A 218 16.03 4.29 16.46
CA LEU A 218 15.16 3.12 16.47
C LEU A 218 15.39 2.25 15.24
N VAL A 219 15.48 2.90 14.08
CA VAL A 219 15.66 2.28 12.77
C VAL A 219 17.09 1.79 12.60
N GLY A 220 18.09 2.66 12.75
CA GLY A 220 19.49 2.29 12.61
C GLY A 220 19.91 1.22 13.63
N GLY A 221 19.44 1.34 14.88
CA GLY A 221 19.66 0.33 15.92
C GLY A 221 18.96 -1.00 15.61
N GLY A 222 17.73 -0.97 15.09
CA GLY A 222 17.01 -2.17 14.67
C GLY A 222 17.71 -2.95 13.56
N ILE A 223 18.24 -2.25 12.55
CA ILE A 223 19.02 -2.85 11.46
C ILE A 223 20.30 -3.50 12.00
N LEU A 224 21.04 -2.80 12.87
CA LEU A 224 22.27 -3.32 13.47
C LEU A 224 22.01 -4.56 14.34
N VAL A 225 20.92 -4.55 15.12
CA VAL A 225 20.51 -5.68 15.95
C VAL A 225 20.14 -6.89 15.09
N HIS A 226 19.36 -6.71 14.02
CA HIS A 226 19.00 -7.81 13.12
C HIS A 226 20.21 -8.34 12.33
N GLY A 227 21.16 -7.47 11.99
CA GLY A 227 22.39 -7.85 11.30
C GLY A 227 23.39 -8.64 12.16
N VAL A 228 23.22 -8.63 13.49
CA VAL A 228 24.07 -9.36 14.45
C VAL A 228 23.21 -10.37 15.21
N PRO A 229 23.15 -11.64 14.78
CA PRO A 229 22.26 -12.66 15.37
C PRO A 229 22.40 -12.82 16.89
N VAL A 230 23.61 -12.64 17.42
CA VAL A 230 23.88 -12.72 18.87
C VAL A 230 23.18 -11.59 19.66
N LEU A 231 23.16 -10.37 19.11
CA LEU A 231 22.45 -9.24 19.72
C LEU A 231 20.94 -9.44 19.66
N HIS A 232 20.42 -9.92 18.53
CA HIS A 232 18.99 -10.18 18.36
C HIS A 232 18.46 -11.22 19.36
N HIS A 233 19.10 -12.40 19.44
CA HIS A 233 18.69 -13.45 20.37
C HIS A 233 18.91 -13.05 21.83
N GLY A 234 19.96 -12.27 22.13
CA GLY A 234 20.21 -11.76 23.47
C GLY A 234 19.12 -10.80 23.97
N ILE A 235 18.61 -9.93 23.09
CA ILE A 235 17.49 -9.03 23.42
C ILE A 235 16.19 -9.81 23.57
N GLU A 236 15.89 -10.75 22.67
CA GLU A 236 14.67 -11.57 22.76
C GLU A 236 14.64 -12.46 23.99
N GLN A 237 15.77 -13.08 24.37
CA GLN A 237 15.88 -13.86 25.60
C GLN A 237 15.77 -12.99 26.86
N TRP A 238 16.38 -11.81 26.88
CA TRP A 238 16.31 -10.90 28.01
C TRP A 238 14.91 -10.30 28.19
N VAL A 239 14.27 -9.88 27.11
CA VAL A 239 12.90 -9.36 27.12
C VAL A 239 11.88 -10.45 27.40
N GLY A 240 12.10 -11.68 26.89
CA GLY A 240 11.25 -12.84 27.10
C GLY A 240 11.19 -13.33 28.55
N GLN A 241 12.12 -12.89 29.41
CA GLN A 241 12.06 -13.11 30.87
C GLN A 241 10.99 -12.24 31.55
N TYR A 242 10.46 -11.22 30.86
CA TYR A 242 9.44 -10.31 31.37
C TYR A 242 8.13 -10.47 30.59
N GLY A 243 7.02 -10.70 31.28
CA GLY A 243 5.68 -10.77 30.65
C GLY A 243 4.99 -9.40 30.51
N GLY A 244 3.94 -9.33 29.69
CA GLY A 244 3.05 -8.16 29.61
C GLY A 244 3.61 -7.01 28.75
N ALA A 245 3.41 -5.75 29.17
CA ALA A 245 3.77 -4.57 28.39
C ALA A 245 5.28 -4.44 28.11
N VAL A 246 6.12 -5.04 28.97
CA VAL A 246 7.58 -5.05 28.81
C VAL A 246 8.01 -5.93 27.63
N ALA A 247 7.32 -7.07 27.40
CA ALA A 247 7.56 -7.91 26.23
C ALA A 247 7.22 -7.19 24.90
N LEU A 248 6.25 -6.27 24.95
CA LEU A 248 5.76 -5.55 23.77
C LEU A 248 6.68 -4.37 23.38
N ILE A 249 7.23 -3.65 24.35
CA ILE A 249 7.99 -2.39 24.12
C ILE A 249 9.51 -2.58 24.33
N GLY A 250 9.91 -3.62 25.04
CA GLY A 250 11.31 -3.94 25.36
C GLY A 250 12.24 -3.99 24.14
N PRO A 251 11.89 -4.68 23.04
CA PRO A 251 12.77 -4.78 21.87
C PRO A 251 12.96 -3.43 21.17
N THR A 252 11.89 -2.62 21.08
CA THR A 252 11.96 -1.26 20.52
C THR A 252 12.82 -0.32 21.35
N LEU A 253 12.72 -0.38 22.68
CA LEU A 253 13.59 0.42 23.56
C LEU A 253 15.05 -0.01 23.47
N ALA A 254 15.31 -1.32 23.39
CA ALA A 254 16.66 -1.85 23.21
C ALA A 254 17.29 -1.38 21.89
N ASN A 255 16.54 -1.41 20.78
CA ASN A 255 16.99 -0.89 19.49
C ASN A 255 17.37 0.60 19.57
N LEU A 256 16.55 1.42 20.25
CA LEU A 256 16.83 2.84 20.41
C LEU A 256 18.13 3.10 21.19
N VAL A 257 18.34 2.39 22.30
CA VAL A 257 19.55 2.52 23.13
C VAL A 257 20.78 2.05 22.37
N LEU A 258 20.70 0.89 21.69
CA LEU A 258 21.80 0.35 20.90
C LEU A 258 22.13 1.24 19.70
N GLY A 259 21.12 1.84 19.07
CA GLY A 259 21.31 2.84 18.01
C GLY A 259 22.09 4.06 18.51
N PHE A 260 21.73 4.60 19.68
CA PHE A 260 22.46 5.71 20.30
C PHE A 260 23.92 5.33 20.64
N ILE A 261 24.14 4.14 21.22
CA ILE A 261 25.49 3.63 21.54
C ILE A 261 26.32 3.45 20.26
N ALA A 262 25.76 2.81 19.23
CA ALA A 262 26.44 2.59 17.96
C ALA A 262 26.81 3.92 17.29
N GLY A 263 25.90 4.90 17.28
CA GLY A 263 26.19 6.25 16.77
C GLY A 263 27.30 6.95 17.55
N GLY A 264 27.32 6.81 18.87
CA GLY A 264 28.40 7.31 19.72
C GLY A 264 29.73 6.63 19.43
N ILE A 265 29.75 5.30 19.27
CA ILE A 265 30.96 4.56 18.89
C ILE A 265 31.49 5.05 17.55
N VAL A 266 30.63 5.20 16.53
CA VAL A 266 31.04 5.70 15.22
C VAL A 266 31.59 7.13 15.31
N LEU A 267 30.98 7.99 16.10
CA LEU A 267 31.42 9.38 16.30
C LEU A 267 32.76 9.51 17.04
N PHE A 268 33.02 8.65 18.03
CA PHE A 268 34.20 8.72 18.90
C PHE A 268 35.31 7.71 18.53
N SER A 269 35.11 6.90 17.49
CA SER A 269 36.11 5.93 17.04
C SER A 269 37.25 6.61 16.27
N PRO A 270 38.52 6.34 16.61
CA PRO A 270 39.69 6.83 15.87
C PRO A 270 39.90 6.14 14.50
N LEU A 271 39.05 5.18 14.12
CA LEU A 271 39.12 4.40 12.88
C LEU A 271 38.53 5.07 11.63
N MET A 272 38.21 6.37 11.68
CA MET A 272 37.97 7.16 10.46
C MET A 272 39.11 8.17 10.20
N PRO A 273 40.24 7.72 9.65
CA PRO A 273 41.04 8.55 8.76
C PRO A 273 40.47 8.49 7.33
N GLU A 274 40.22 9.65 6.74
CA GLU A 274 40.31 9.93 5.28
C GLU A 274 39.44 9.18 4.25
N ALA A 275 38.55 8.25 4.61
CA ALA A 275 37.73 7.53 3.61
C ALA A 275 36.56 8.35 3.00
N ALA A 276 36.20 9.50 3.57
CA ALA A 276 35.16 10.39 3.05
C ALA A 276 35.68 11.44 2.04
N MET A 277 36.98 11.42 1.71
CA MET A 277 37.62 12.31 0.72
C MET A 277 37.75 11.68 -0.68
N VAL A 278 36.92 10.69 -1.03
CA VAL A 278 36.92 10.08 -2.38
C VAL A 278 35.58 10.28 -3.08
N TYR A 279 35.07 11.52 -3.15
CA TYR A 279 34.09 11.94 -4.18
C TYR A 279 34.13 13.46 -4.44
N VAL A 280 35.26 14.11 -4.15
CA VAL A 280 35.51 15.52 -4.50
C VAL A 280 36.58 15.66 -5.59
N VAL A 281 37.23 14.57 -6.02
CA VAL A 281 38.34 14.63 -7.00
C VAL A 281 38.06 13.82 -8.27
N SER A 282 36.82 13.84 -8.78
CA SER A 282 36.52 13.28 -10.12
C SER A 282 35.94 14.27 -11.12
N ASP A 283 35.55 15.48 -10.68
CA ASP A 283 35.10 16.54 -11.59
C ASP A 283 36.26 17.36 -12.18
N GLU A 284 37.44 17.33 -11.54
CA GLU A 284 38.63 18.07 -11.99
C GLU A 284 39.45 17.30 -13.06
N VAL A 285 39.38 15.96 -13.10
CA VAL A 285 40.14 15.12 -14.07
C VAL A 285 39.31 14.77 -15.32
N ARG A 286 37.97 14.89 -15.26
CA ARG A 286 37.10 14.68 -16.43
C ARG A 286 37.13 15.81 -17.45
N ARG A 287 37.83 16.92 -17.15
CA ARG A 287 38.10 18.00 -18.11
C ARG A 287 39.19 17.68 -19.16
N LYS A 288 39.90 16.53 -19.10
CA LYS A 288 41.13 16.38 -19.91
C LYS A 288 41.31 15.25 -20.92
N ASN A 289 40.57 14.13 -20.98
CA ASN A 289 40.79 13.14 -22.07
C ASN A 289 39.54 12.29 -22.38
N GLY A 290 39.10 12.30 -23.65
CA GLY A 290 37.84 11.70 -24.11
C GLY A 290 37.96 10.34 -24.84
N GLY A 291 36.87 9.56 -24.77
CA GLY A 291 36.53 8.38 -25.61
C GLY A 291 35.93 7.19 -24.83
N PRO A 292 35.18 6.24 -25.47
CA PRO A 292 34.01 6.40 -26.34
C PRO A 292 32.68 5.85 -25.72
N ARG A 293 31.57 6.09 -26.44
CA ARG A 293 30.15 6.06 -26.03
C ARG A 293 29.38 4.83 -26.51
N MET A 294 28.30 4.48 -25.80
CA MET A 294 27.17 3.67 -26.29
C MET A 294 26.02 4.61 -26.75
N ILE A 295 25.34 4.32 -27.87
CA ILE A 295 24.23 5.14 -28.41
C ILE A 295 23.08 4.23 -28.85
N VAL A 296 21.88 4.45 -28.29
CA VAL A 296 20.60 3.89 -28.79
C VAL A 296 20.09 4.79 -29.92
N THR A 297 19.76 4.23 -31.09
CA THR A 297 19.39 5.01 -32.29
C THR A 297 18.04 4.58 -32.88
N GLY A 298 16.96 4.87 -32.18
CA GLY A 298 15.63 5.02 -32.81
C GLY A 298 14.57 3.98 -32.45
N TYR A 299 13.32 4.44 -32.50
CA TYR A 299 12.09 3.71 -32.24
C TYR A 299 11.17 3.95 -33.44
N SER A 300 10.74 2.90 -34.13
CA SER A 300 9.67 3.04 -35.13
C SER A 300 8.85 1.76 -35.22
N SER A 301 7.53 1.90 -35.09
CA SER A 301 6.54 0.87 -35.45
C SER A 301 6.68 -0.48 -34.74
N GLY A 302 6.84 -0.49 -33.42
CA GLY A 302 6.68 -1.70 -32.60
C GLY A 302 7.82 -2.73 -32.69
N MET A 303 9.03 -2.32 -33.10
CA MET A 303 10.25 -3.11 -32.97
C MET A 303 11.40 -2.27 -32.40
N VAL A 304 12.21 -2.88 -31.53
CA VAL A 304 13.44 -2.30 -30.97
C VAL A 304 14.64 -2.86 -31.74
N GLU A 305 15.46 -1.98 -32.32
CA GLU A 305 16.68 -2.35 -33.05
C GLU A 305 17.93 -1.96 -32.24
N CYS A 306 18.78 -2.93 -31.92
CA CYS A 306 20.04 -2.72 -31.20
C CYS A 306 21.25 -2.93 -32.12
N ARG A 307 22.26 -2.06 -31.99
CA ARG A 307 23.60 -2.24 -32.60
C ARG A 307 24.66 -2.33 -31.52
N TRP A 308 25.61 -3.22 -31.74
CA TRP A 308 26.85 -3.29 -30.98
C TRP A 308 28.03 -3.05 -31.91
N TYR A 309 29.08 -2.43 -31.38
CA TYR A 309 30.38 -2.31 -32.03
C TYR A 309 31.38 -3.09 -31.18
N ASP A 310 31.84 -4.23 -31.68
CA ASP A 310 33.18 -4.70 -31.32
C ASP A 310 34.15 -4.16 -32.38
N GLY A 311 35.44 -4.13 -32.07
CA GLY A 311 36.47 -3.54 -32.91
C GLY A 311 36.63 -4.13 -34.33
N TYR A 312 35.75 -5.02 -34.80
CA TYR A 312 35.80 -5.61 -36.15
C TYR A 312 34.46 -5.67 -36.91
N GLY A 313 33.35 -5.09 -36.42
CA GLY A 313 32.13 -4.92 -37.23
C GLY A 313 30.80 -4.78 -36.45
N VAL A 314 29.71 -4.47 -37.16
CA VAL A 314 28.36 -4.21 -36.60
C VAL A 314 27.38 -5.35 -36.93
N LYS A 315 26.66 -5.88 -35.92
CA LYS A 315 25.50 -6.81 -36.10
C LYS A 315 24.18 -6.22 -35.56
N ARG A 316 23.03 -6.61 -36.13
CA ARG A 316 21.65 -6.16 -35.79
C ARG A 316 20.65 -7.33 -35.65
N GLU A 317 19.77 -7.29 -34.66
CA GLU A 317 18.60 -8.19 -34.47
C GLU A 317 17.43 -7.46 -33.77
N ALA A 318 16.16 -7.92 -33.93
CA ALA A 318 14.92 -7.29 -33.42
C ALA A 318 13.81 -8.30 -33.02
N PHE A 319 12.94 -7.94 -32.05
CA PHE A 319 11.83 -8.75 -31.49
C PHE A 319 10.52 -7.93 -31.27
N ARG A 320 9.35 -8.58 -31.12
CA ARG A 320 7.98 -7.96 -31.03
C ARG A 320 7.21 -8.26 -29.73
N GLU A 321 6.30 -7.34 -29.38
CA GLU A 321 5.74 -7.04 -28.04
C GLU A 321 4.27 -7.49 -27.83
N ASP A 322 3.73 -8.37 -28.68
CA ASP A 322 2.26 -8.59 -28.80
C ASP A 322 1.66 -9.72 -27.92
N ASP A 323 2.41 -10.41 -27.04
CA ASP A 323 1.88 -11.55 -26.27
C ASP A 323 1.39 -11.19 -24.84
N LEU A 324 0.58 -10.13 -24.74
CA LEU A 324 -0.16 -9.73 -23.52
C LEU A 324 -1.44 -10.58 -23.30
N ALA A 325 -1.77 -10.96 -22.05
CA ALA A 325 -3.05 -10.63 -21.36
C ALA A 325 -3.37 -11.51 -20.10
N PRO A 326 -4.26 -11.05 -19.18
CA PRO A 326 -4.32 -11.44 -17.75
C PRO A 326 -5.64 -12.13 -17.29
N VAL A 327 -5.72 -12.46 -15.97
CA VAL A 327 -6.89 -12.66 -15.06
C VAL A 327 -6.80 -13.99 -14.26
N GLU A 328 -6.62 -13.91 -12.93
CA GLU A 328 -7.01 -14.89 -11.85
C GLU A 328 -6.08 -14.75 -10.61
N ILE A 329 -6.31 -13.75 -9.74
CA ILE A 329 -5.41 -13.51 -8.58
C ILE A 329 -6.05 -13.87 -7.22
N ARG A 330 -7.36 -14.18 -7.18
CA ARG A 330 -8.04 -14.54 -5.93
C ARG A 330 -8.18 -16.04 -5.71
N GLU A 331 -8.28 -16.81 -6.80
CA GLU A 331 -8.55 -18.26 -6.79
C GLU A 331 -7.27 -19.08 -6.56
N HIS A 332 -6.12 -18.64 -7.10
CA HIS A 332 -4.85 -19.37 -6.97
C HIS A 332 -4.31 -19.48 -5.54
N GLN A 333 -4.47 -18.47 -4.67
CA GLN A 333 -3.91 -18.54 -3.31
C GLN A 333 -4.66 -19.54 -2.41
N GLN A 334 -5.97 -19.71 -2.59
CA GLN A 334 -6.77 -20.62 -1.77
C GLN A 334 -6.56 -22.08 -2.17
N ARG A 335 -6.45 -22.35 -3.49
CA ARG A 335 -6.08 -23.66 -4.03
C ARG A 335 -4.71 -24.10 -3.50
N ASN A 336 -3.72 -23.20 -3.51
CA ASN A 336 -2.37 -23.51 -3.03
C ASN A 336 -2.32 -23.97 -1.55
N SER A 337 -3.22 -23.49 -0.68
CA SER A 337 -3.24 -23.90 0.74
C SER A 337 -3.79 -25.33 0.92
N LEU A 338 -4.89 -25.68 0.24
CA LEU A 338 -5.43 -27.04 0.31
C LEU A 338 -4.51 -28.05 -0.39
N ASP A 339 -3.93 -27.68 -1.53
CA ASP A 339 -2.98 -28.49 -2.27
C ASP A 339 -1.71 -28.79 -1.43
N ASN A 340 -1.17 -27.79 -0.73
CA ASN A 340 -0.05 -28.02 0.19
C ASN A 340 -0.39 -29.05 1.29
N ILE A 341 -1.60 -28.99 1.83
CA ILE A 341 -2.06 -29.94 2.86
C ILE A 341 -2.26 -31.33 2.26
N ALA A 342 -2.89 -31.42 1.08
CA ALA A 342 -3.08 -32.67 0.35
C ALA A 342 -1.73 -33.33 0.03
N THR A 343 -0.82 -32.57 -0.56
CA THR A 343 0.55 -33.01 -0.90
C THR A 343 1.36 -33.43 0.33
N ALA A 344 1.17 -32.79 1.49
CA ALA A 344 1.82 -33.20 2.73
C ALA A 344 1.27 -34.52 3.28
N LEU A 345 -0.06 -34.68 3.29
CA LEU A 345 -0.72 -35.91 3.71
C LEU A 345 -0.38 -37.08 2.77
N ASP A 346 -0.43 -36.85 1.46
CA ASP A 346 -0.09 -37.86 0.46
C ASP A 346 1.36 -38.32 0.58
N ARG A 347 2.31 -37.41 0.80
CA ARG A 347 3.72 -37.78 1.04
C ARG A 347 3.88 -38.66 2.28
N GLN A 348 3.17 -38.35 3.35
CA GLN A 348 3.24 -39.14 4.57
C GLN A 348 2.62 -40.52 4.40
N LEU A 349 1.46 -40.62 3.72
CA LEU A 349 0.82 -41.89 3.41
C LEU A 349 1.67 -42.73 2.44
N GLN A 350 2.27 -42.10 1.43
CA GLN A 350 3.19 -42.76 0.50
C GLN A 350 4.36 -43.40 1.24
N HIS A 351 4.99 -42.66 2.16
CA HIS A 351 6.07 -43.19 2.98
C HIS A 351 5.64 -44.43 3.79
N SER A 352 4.44 -44.40 4.38
CA SER A 352 3.90 -45.55 5.10
C SER A 352 3.60 -46.76 4.20
N ILE A 353 3.07 -46.53 3.00
CA ILE A 353 2.81 -47.58 2.00
C ILE A 353 4.12 -48.19 1.51
N ASP A 354 5.14 -47.38 1.24
CA ASP A 354 6.46 -47.85 0.82
C ASP A 354 7.08 -48.76 1.88
N ASN A 355 6.93 -48.39 3.17
CA ASN A 355 7.36 -49.24 4.29
C ASN A 355 6.58 -50.57 4.34
N LEU A 356 5.26 -50.54 4.13
CA LEU A 356 4.43 -51.76 4.10
C LEU A 356 4.86 -52.70 2.95
N LEU A 357 5.14 -52.17 1.77
CA LEU A 357 5.63 -52.93 0.63
C LEU A 357 7.05 -53.46 0.86
N PHE A 358 7.92 -52.67 1.49
CA PHE A 358 9.26 -53.10 1.91
C PHE A 358 9.18 -54.30 2.86
N TYR A 359 8.31 -54.25 3.86
CA TYR A 359 8.08 -55.36 4.78
C TYR A 359 7.55 -56.60 4.09
N ARG A 360 6.60 -56.45 3.15
CA ARG A 360 6.10 -57.58 2.34
C ARG A 360 7.23 -58.21 1.53
N ASN A 361 8.04 -57.41 0.85
CA ASN A 361 9.16 -57.90 0.04
C ASN A 361 10.22 -58.58 0.91
N THR A 362 10.46 -58.06 2.11
CA THR A 362 11.35 -58.67 3.10
C THR A 362 10.84 -60.05 3.53
N MET A 363 9.56 -60.17 3.85
CA MET A 363 8.93 -61.46 4.17
C MET A 363 8.98 -62.44 2.98
N HIS A 364 8.76 -61.96 1.74
CA HIS A 364 8.94 -62.80 0.55
C HIS A 364 10.36 -63.34 0.42
N TYR A 365 11.37 -62.48 0.65
CA TYR A 365 12.76 -62.88 0.58
C TYR A 365 13.10 -63.93 1.65
N ALA A 366 12.67 -63.71 2.89
CA ALA A 366 12.87 -64.64 3.99
C ALA A 366 12.18 -66.00 3.74
N LEU A 367 10.99 -66.01 3.11
CA LEU A 367 10.33 -67.25 2.69
C LEU A 367 11.07 -67.99 1.56
N GLN A 368 11.71 -67.28 0.64
CA GLN A 368 12.45 -67.89 -0.48
C GLN A 368 13.86 -68.33 -0.09
N SER A 369 14.49 -67.65 0.87
CA SER A 369 15.87 -67.88 1.28
C SER A 369 15.99 -67.77 2.81
N PRO A 370 15.48 -68.76 3.57
CA PRO A 370 15.55 -68.75 5.03
C PRO A 370 17.00 -68.79 5.52
N ILE A 371 17.32 -67.95 6.50
CA ILE A 371 18.60 -67.91 7.20
C ILE A 371 18.48 -68.80 8.44
N SER A 372 18.77 -70.09 8.28
CA SER A 372 18.71 -71.01 9.41
C SER A 372 19.87 -70.80 10.38
N THR A 373 19.55 -70.25 11.56
CA THR A 373 20.48 -70.07 12.68
C THR A 373 20.24 -71.12 13.76
N ASP A 374 21.17 -71.28 14.70
CA ASP A 374 20.95 -72.15 15.87
C ASP A 374 19.78 -71.64 16.75
N ILE A 375 19.60 -70.31 16.81
CA ILE A 375 18.55 -69.65 17.61
C ILE A 375 17.17 -69.88 17.00
N SER A 376 17.03 -69.75 15.67
CA SER A 376 15.76 -70.04 14.98
C SER A 376 15.37 -71.51 15.12
N ARG A 377 16.34 -72.44 15.03
CA ARG A 377 16.08 -73.87 15.25
C ARG A 377 15.59 -74.18 16.67
N GLN A 378 16.16 -73.52 17.69
CA GLN A 378 15.70 -73.67 19.08
C GLN A 378 14.27 -73.13 19.26
N ALA A 379 13.96 -71.95 18.72
CA ALA A 379 12.61 -71.38 18.80
C ALA A 379 11.55 -72.27 18.10
N LEU A 380 11.91 -72.91 16.98
CA LEU A 380 11.02 -73.86 16.29
C LEU A 380 10.85 -75.17 17.07
N ALA A 381 11.86 -75.62 17.80
CA ALA A 381 11.73 -76.76 18.71
C ALA A 381 10.78 -76.42 19.88
N ASP A 382 10.89 -75.23 20.46
CA ASP A 382 9.99 -74.75 21.51
C ASP A 382 8.53 -74.65 21.01
N PHE A 383 8.33 -74.19 19.78
CA PHE A 383 7.02 -74.19 19.14
C PHE A 383 6.39 -75.59 19.06
N SER A 384 7.18 -76.61 18.70
CA SER A 384 6.66 -77.98 18.57
C SER A 384 6.06 -78.53 19.87
N VAL A 385 6.55 -78.05 21.02
CA VAL A 385 6.02 -78.40 22.35
C VAL A 385 4.82 -77.54 22.73
N GLN A 386 4.81 -76.27 22.32
CA GLN A 386 3.79 -75.29 22.72
C GLN A 386 2.56 -75.25 21.80
N ARG A 387 2.61 -75.82 20.59
CA ARG A 387 1.51 -75.74 19.58
C ARG A 387 0.16 -76.31 20.02
N THR A 388 0.13 -77.14 21.06
CA THR A 388 -1.09 -77.70 21.66
C THR A 388 -1.68 -76.84 22.78
N GLN A 389 -0.92 -75.87 23.30
CA GLN A 389 -1.41 -74.94 24.32
C GLN A 389 -2.45 -73.98 23.71
N PRO A 390 -3.47 -73.55 24.48
CA PRO A 390 -4.52 -72.65 23.98
C PRO A 390 -3.98 -71.37 23.31
N TYR A 391 -2.86 -70.86 23.82
CA TYR A 391 -2.06 -69.78 23.26
C TYR A 391 -0.58 -70.06 23.52
N TRP A 392 0.28 -69.46 22.70
CA TRP A 392 1.74 -69.55 22.85
C TRP A 392 2.41 -68.27 22.36
N GLN A 393 3.62 -68.02 22.86
CA GLN A 393 4.45 -66.89 22.46
C GLN A 393 5.90 -67.34 22.28
N LEU A 394 6.47 -67.12 21.10
CA LEU A 394 7.86 -67.44 20.76
C LEU A 394 8.70 -66.16 20.72
N ARG A 395 9.92 -66.23 21.27
CA ARG A 395 10.91 -65.15 21.21
C ARG A 395 12.28 -65.75 20.86
N LEU A 396 13.00 -65.12 19.91
CA LEU A 396 14.37 -65.52 19.53
C LEU A 396 15.40 -65.05 20.55
N ASP A 397 15.27 -63.80 21.02
CA ASP A 397 16.16 -63.16 21.97
C ASP A 397 15.33 -62.16 22.80
N LEU A 398 15.49 -62.17 24.12
CA LEU A 398 14.73 -61.33 25.07
C LEU A 398 14.91 -59.82 24.81
N ASN A 399 15.98 -59.41 24.11
CA ASN A 399 16.36 -58.01 23.96
C ASN A 399 16.19 -57.41 22.56
N ARG A 400 15.92 -58.20 21.50
CA ARG A 400 16.12 -57.72 20.11
C ARG A 400 15.06 -58.09 19.07
N GLY A 401 14.13 -59.00 19.34
CA GLY A 401 13.08 -59.40 18.39
C GLY A 401 11.68 -59.29 18.98
N MET A 402 10.69 -58.93 18.14
CA MET A 402 9.29 -58.93 18.54
C MET A 402 8.76 -60.36 18.72
N PRO A 403 7.95 -60.64 19.76
CA PRO A 403 7.41 -61.97 19.97
C PRO A 403 6.42 -62.37 18.87
N ILE A 404 6.51 -63.63 18.44
CA ILE A 404 5.47 -64.27 17.62
C ILE A 404 4.42 -64.84 18.56
N ASN A 405 3.16 -64.52 18.32
CA ASN A 405 2.05 -64.94 19.16
C ASN A 405 1.15 -65.86 18.36
N GLY A 406 0.67 -66.95 18.94
CA GLY A 406 -0.22 -67.83 18.20
C GLY A 406 -1.17 -68.63 19.07
N VAL A 407 -2.05 -69.34 18.36
CA VAL A 407 -3.15 -70.13 18.91
C VAL A 407 -2.90 -71.62 18.71
N SER A 408 -3.63 -72.44 19.46
CA SER A 408 -3.52 -73.89 19.41
C SER A 408 -3.82 -74.48 18.01
N ASP A 409 -3.30 -75.67 17.74
CA ASP A 409 -3.68 -76.46 16.55
C ASP A 409 -5.20 -76.71 16.49
N GLU A 410 -5.81 -76.97 17.66
CA GLU A 410 -7.25 -77.16 17.78
C GLU A 410 -8.01 -75.93 17.29
N PHE A 411 -7.60 -74.72 17.67
CA PHE A 411 -8.24 -73.48 17.21
C PHE A 411 -8.17 -73.35 15.68
N VAL A 412 -7.01 -73.65 15.09
CA VAL A 412 -6.81 -73.55 13.63
C VAL A 412 -7.71 -74.53 12.88
N SER A 413 -7.85 -75.75 13.37
CA SER A 413 -8.64 -76.80 12.70
C SER A 413 -10.13 -76.47 12.55
N HIS A 414 -10.65 -75.56 13.37
CA HIS A 414 -12.05 -75.11 13.32
C HIS A 414 -12.29 -73.89 12.41
N GLY A 415 -11.24 -73.25 11.89
CA GLY A 415 -11.36 -72.02 11.09
C GLY A 415 -11.37 -72.26 9.58
N HIS A 416 -12.45 -71.88 8.88
CA HIS A 416 -12.60 -72.10 7.44
C HIS A 416 -11.54 -71.42 6.54
N VAL A 417 -10.92 -70.33 7.01
CA VAL A 417 -9.88 -69.58 6.27
C VAL A 417 -8.48 -69.95 6.74
N LEU A 418 -8.38 -70.64 7.88
CA LEU A 418 -7.12 -70.99 8.52
C LEU A 418 -6.61 -72.32 8.00
N ASP A 419 -5.30 -72.45 7.91
CA ASP A 419 -4.67 -73.67 7.43
C ASP A 419 -3.20 -73.71 7.90
N ARG A 420 -2.86 -74.78 8.60
CA ARG A 420 -1.54 -75.03 9.22
C ARG A 420 -0.98 -76.35 8.69
N ASP A 421 -0.59 -76.33 7.41
CA ASP A 421 0.11 -77.42 6.74
C ASP A 421 1.61 -77.40 7.12
N GLU A 422 2.12 -78.54 7.60
CA GLU A 422 3.51 -78.67 8.06
C GLU A 422 4.54 -78.39 6.97
N SER A 423 4.19 -78.60 5.70
CA SER A 423 5.06 -78.36 4.55
C SER A 423 5.47 -76.90 4.40
N TRP A 424 4.63 -75.98 4.92
CA TRP A 424 4.79 -74.54 4.77
C TRP A 424 4.92 -73.79 6.10
N LEU A 425 4.47 -74.40 7.20
CA LEU A 425 4.46 -73.82 8.54
C LEU A 425 5.85 -73.43 9.04
N TYR A 426 6.82 -74.34 8.96
CA TYR A 426 8.17 -74.10 9.50
C TYR A 426 8.92 -73.01 8.71
N PRO A 427 8.93 -73.02 7.36
CA PRO A 427 9.48 -71.90 6.59
C PRO A 427 8.80 -70.55 6.90
N GLU A 428 7.47 -70.54 7.10
CA GLU A 428 6.75 -69.31 7.43
C GLU A 428 7.09 -68.78 8.82
N LEU A 429 7.20 -69.67 9.82
CA LEU A 429 7.63 -69.30 11.16
C LEU A 429 9.07 -68.80 11.16
N GLU A 430 9.99 -69.43 10.43
CA GLU A 430 11.38 -68.98 10.30
C GLU A 430 11.45 -67.60 9.65
N ALA A 431 10.72 -67.38 8.55
CA ALA A 431 10.62 -66.07 7.90
C ALA A 431 10.03 -64.99 8.82
N ALA A 432 9.00 -65.34 9.60
CA ALA A 432 8.40 -64.47 10.58
C ALA A 432 9.35 -64.11 11.72
N LEU A 433 10.16 -65.07 12.18
CA LEU A 433 11.20 -64.88 13.20
C LEU A 433 12.26 -63.89 12.70
N GLU A 434 12.73 -64.03 11.46
CA GLU A 434 13.66 -63.07 10.85
C GLU A 434 13.06 -61.68 10.70
N PHE A 435 11.82 -61.60 10.20
CA PHE A 435 11.10 -60.35 10.03
C PHE A 435 10.89 -59.59 11.35
N SER A 436 10.76 -60.31 12.47
CA SER A 436 10.58 -59.72 13.80
C SER A 436 11.70 -58.73 14.19
N TYR A 437 12.93 -58.94 13.73
CA TYR A 437 14.05 -58.03 13.97
C TYR A 437 13.94 -56.74 13.16
N ILE A 438 13.53 -56.86 11.88
CA ILE A 438 13.39 -55.73 10.96
C ILE A 438 12.24 -54.83 11.39
N MET A 439 11.13 -55.43 11.83
CA MET A 439 9.96 -54.69 12.31
C MET A 439 10.26 -53.87 13.59
N GLN A 440 11.22 -54.32 14.42
CA GLN A 440 11.67 -53.57 15.59
C GLN A 440 12.59 -52.38 15.26
N LEU A 441 13.47 -52.53 14.27
CA LEU A 441 14.41 -51.48 13.85
C LEU A 441 13.72 -50.29 13.18
N ALA A 442 12.57 -50.51 12.56
CA ALA A 442 11.84 -49.48 11.82
C ALA A 442 10.87 -48.64 12.67
N ASP A 443 10.82 -48.86 14.00
CA ASP A 443 9.78 -48.34 14.90
C ASP A 443 10.11 -46.97 15.55
N ASP A 444 11.22 -46.32 15.18
CA ASP A 444 11.77 -45.20 15.98
C ASP A 444 11.15 -43.80 15.73
N LYS A 445 10.26 -43.63 14.75
CA LYS A 445 9.52 -42.36 14.53
C LYS A 445 8.10 -42.60 13.98
N ARG A 446 7.09 -42.53 14.86
CA ARG A 446 5.66 -42.73 14.49
C ARG A 446 4.94 -41.40 14.31
N ASP A 447 4.84 -40.91 13.06
CA ASP A 447 4.17 -39.63 12.78
C ASP A 447 2.67 -39.78 12.39
N LEU A 448 2.21 -40.91 11.81
CA LEU A 448 0.78 -41.13 11.45
C LEU A 448 0.26 -42.55 11.72
N GLN A 449 1.10 -43.58 11.60
CA GLN A 449 0.75 -44.99 11.80
C GLN A 449 0.95 -45.44 13.25
N ARG A 450 0.07 -46.30 13.77
CA ARG A 450 0.11 -46.73 15.19
C ARG A 450 0.60 -48.16 15.38
N ARG A 451 0.32 -49.05 14.42
CA ARG A 451 0.61 -50.48 14.53
C ARG A 451 0.87 -51.08 13.16
N VAL A 452 1.93 -51.86 13.04
CA VAL A 452 2.20 -52.76 11.91
C VAL A 452 2.08 -54.18 12.41
N PHE A 453 1.43 -55.06 11.67
CA PHE A 453 1.24 -56.44 12.07
C PHE A 453 1.12 -57.39 10.88
N TYR A 454 1.56 -58.62 11.09
CA TYR A 454 1.38 -59.74 10.17
C TYR A 454 0.43 -60.75 10.81
N ALA A 455 -0.66 -61.10 10.14
CA ALA A 455 -1.57 -62.16 10.56
C ALA A 455 -1.45 -63.34 9.58
N SER A 456 -1.00 -64.49 10.08
CA SER A 456 -0.86 -65.74 9.32
C SER A 456 -2.15 -66.55 9.34
N ARG A 457 -2.46 -67.25 8.25
CA ARG A 457 -3.52 -68.29 8.22
C ARG A 457 -3.14 -69.52 9.04
N ALA A 458 -1.87 -69.71 9.34
CA ALA A 458 -1.38 -70.81 10.15
C ALA A 458 -1.58 -70.58 11.66
N GLY A 459 -2.38 -69.60 12.09
CA GLY A 459 -2.73 -69.46 13.50
C GLY A 459 -1.72 -68.68 14.34
N PHE A 460 -0.98 -67.75 13.74
CA PHE A 460 -0.05 -66.89 14.47
C PHE A 460 0.00 -65.48 13.90
N PHE A 461 0.55 -64.54 14.65
CA PHE A 461 0.72 -63.16 14.24
C PHE A 461 1.94 -62.50 14.89
N LEU A 462 2.42 -61.45 14.23
CA LEU A 462 3.41 -60.51 14.73
C LEU A 462 2.80 -59.12 14.78
N SER A 463 3.14 -58.34 15.79
CA SER A 463 2.61 -56.98 15.96
C SER A 463 3.68 -56.08 16.54
N SER A 464 3.79 -54.85 16.03
CA SER A 464 4.70 -53.84 16.57
C SER A 464 4.27 -53.36 17.97
N THR A 465 3.03 -53.67 18.35
CA THR A 465 2.54 -53.59 19.72
C THR A 465 2.16 -55.00 20.17
N PRO A 466 3.11 -55.83 20.61
CA PRO A 466 2.84 -57.21 20.99
C PRO A 466 2.01 -57.27 22.29
N PRO A 467 1.09 -58.23 22.43
CA PRO A 467 0.38 -58.46 23.69
C PRO A 467 1.29 -59.10 24.75
N GLU A 468 0.85 -59.06 26.00
CA GLU A 468 1.42 -59.90 27.05
C GLU A 468 1.16 -61.38 26.75
N ASN A 469 1.99 -62.27 27.29
CA ASN A 469 1.84 -63.72 27.08
C ASN A 469 0.70 -64.27 27.96
N ASP A 470 -0.53 -64.00 27.56
CA ASP A 470 -1.74 -64.32 28.30
C ASP A 470 -2.87 -64.81 27.36
N PRO A 471 -4.03 -65.25 27.90
CA PRO A 471 -5.15 -65.73 27.09
C PRO A 471 -5.74 -64.70 26.12
N THR A 472 -5.41 -63.41 26.23
CA THR A 472 -5.90 -62.38 25.30
C THR A 472 -5.37 -62.58 23.89
N ILE A 473 -4.25 -63.28 23.72
CA ILE A 473 -3.67 -63.67 22.42
C ILE A 473 -4.71 -64.34 21.52
N VAL A 474 -5.51 -65.26 22.07
CA VAL A 474 -6.56 -65.97 21.31
C VAL A 474 -7.63 -64.99 20.82
N SER A 475 -8.10 -64.12 21.71
CA SER A 475 -9.13 -63.13 21.39
C SER A 475 -8.63 -62.07 20.40
N LEU A 476 -7.36 -61.69 20.49
CA LEU A 476 -6.72 -60.75 19.59
C LEU A 476 -6.54 -61.36 18.21
N TYR A 477 -6.04 -62.59 18.12
CA TYR A 477 -5.89 -63.30 16.86
C TYR A 477 -7.24 -63.49 16.15
N TYR A 478 -8.27 -63.95 16.87
CA TYR A 478 -9.64 -64.03 16.33
C TYR A 478 -10.13 -62.69 15.80
N ARG A 479 -9.90 -61.60 16.56
CA ARG A 479 -10.28 -60.26 16.14
C ARG A 479 -9.53 -59.82 14.88
N LEU A 480 -8.24 -60.14 14.76
CA LEU A 480 -7.42 -59.80 13.60
C LEU A 480 -7.99 -60.44 12.33
N ILE A 481 -8.25 -61.75 12.35
CA ILE A 481 -8.72 -62.48 11.16
C ILE A 481 -10.20 -62.19 10.82
N ALA A 482 -10.98 -61.74 11.79
CA ALA A 482 -12.40 -61.39 11.60
C ALA A 482 -12.61 -60.00 10.99
N GLN A 483 -11.58 -59.16 10.90
CA GLN A 483 -11.73 -57.82 10.30
C GLN A 483 -11.83 -57.87 8.78
N PRO A 484 -12.47 -56.87 8.14
CA PRO A 484 -12.61 -56.78 6.69
C PRO A 484 -11.29 -56.87 5.94
N TYR A 485 -10.20 -56.28 6.47
CA TYR A 485 -8.89 -56.27 5.81
C TYR A 485 -8.35 -57.68 5.51
N PHE A 486 -8.63 -58.66 6.38
CA PHE A 486 -8.06 -60.00 6.24
C PHE A 486 -8.73 -60.77 5.10
N GLY A 487 -10.07 -60.74 5.07
CA GLY A 487 -10.86 -61.39 4.02
C GLY A 487 -10.79 -60.68 2.66
N ALA A 488 -10.61 -59.35 2.64
CA ALA A 488 -10.49 -58.58 1.41
C ALA A 488 -9.23 -58.96 0.61
N GLN A 489 -8.20 -59.47 1.30
CA GLN A 489 -6.93 -59.92 0.72
C GLN A 489 -6.93 -61.38 0.22
N SER A 490 -8.06 -62.07 0.28
CA SER A 490 -8.19 -63.40 -0.31
C SER A 490 -7.91 -63.36 -1.82
N PRO A 491 -7.42 -64.45 -2.43
CA PRO A 491 -7.21 -64.50 -3.88
C PRO A 491 -8.48 -64.20 -4.70
N GLU A 492 -9.66 -64.49 -4.15
CA GLU A 492 -10.95 -64.22 -4.78
C GLU A 492 -11.29 -62.71 -4.76
N ASN A 493 -11.04 -62.03 -3.64
CA ASN A 493 -11.40 -60.62 -3.45
C ASN A 493 -10.31 -59.64 -3.91
N ASN A 494 -9.05 -60.09 -3.98
CA ASN A 494 -7.91 -59.31 -4.47
C ASN A 494 -7.08 -60.10 -5.50
N PRO A 495 -7.60 -60.32 -6.72
CA PRO A 495 -6.87 -61.05 -7.76
C PRO A 495 -5.58 -60.33 -8.20
N GLY A 496 -5.54 -59.00 -8.09
CA GLY A 496 -4.37 -58.19 -8.42
C GLY A 496 -3.26 -58.17 -7.35
N ARG A 497 -3.50 -58.78 -6.18
CA ARG A 497 -2.56 -58.85 -5.03
C ARG A 497 -1.99 -57.48 -4.61
N GLY A 498 -2.77 -56.42 -4.83
CA GLY A 498 -2.40 -55.04 -4.57
C GLY A 498 -2.70 -54.58 -3.13
N LEU A 499 -2.32 -53.34 -2.83
CA LEU A 499 -2.70 -52.64 -1.60
C LEU A 499 -4.24 -52.50 -1.53
N GLN A 500 -4.81 -52.72 -0.34
CA GLN A 500 -6.21 -52.40 -0.07
C GLN A 500 -6.38 -51.61 1.23
N TRP A 501 -7.24 -50.60 1.17
CA TRP A 501 -7.68 -49.80 2.30
C TRP A 501 -9.00 -50.32 2.85
N THR A 502 -9.09 -50.45 4.17
CA THR A 502 -10.33 -50.86 4.84
C THR A 502 -10.59 -50.01 6.07
N HIS A 503 -11.86 -49.74 6.35
CA HIS A 503 -12.30 -48.99 7.52
C HIS A 503 -12.73 -49.96 8.59
N THR A 504 -12.08 -49.91 9.75
CA THR A 504 -12.32 -50.82 10.86
C THR A 504 -12.67 -50.05 12.13
N TYR A 505 -13.71 -50.49 12.83
CA TYR A 505 -14.04 -49.98 14.17
C TYR A 505 -13.35 -50.83 15.24
N ASN A 506 -12.48 -50.21 16.03
CA ASN A 506 -11.83 -50.81 17.19
C ASN A 506 -12.44 -50.25 18.49
N PRO A 507 -13.32 -51.00 19.18
CA PRO A 507 -13.97 -50.57 20.42
C PRO A 507 -12.99 -50.38 21.59
N SER A 508 -11.74 -50.83 21.48
CA SER A 508 -10.70 -50.70 22.50
C SER A 508 -9.92 -49.37 22.45
N SER A 509 -10.17 -48.55 21.42
CA SER A 509 -9.58 -47.21 21.26
C SER A 509 -10.59 -46.15 21.70
N LEU A 510 -10.15 -45.18 22.51
CA LEU A 510 -10.98 -44.07 23.03
C LEU A 510 -11.67 -43.23 21.93
N ASN A 511 -11.20 -43.30 20.67
CA ASN A 511 -11.79 -42.66 19.47
C ASN A 511 -11.96 -43.67 18.31
N GLY A 512 -12.46 -44.86 18.64
CA GLY A 512 -12.47 -46.17 17.96
C GLY A 512 -12.50 -46.39 16.43
N GLN A 513 -12.22 -45.44 15.54
CA GLN A 513 -12.03 -45.71 14.11
C GLN A 513 -10.54 -45.80 13.75
N ILE A 514 -10.18 -46.86 13.04
CA ILE A 514 -8.87 -47.09 12.45
C ILE A 514 -9.05 -47.36 10.96
N ILE A 515 -8.14 -46.85 10.16
CA ILE A 515 -8.03 -47.18 8.75
C ILE A 515 -6.87 -48.16 8.62
N THR A 516 -7.11 -49.30 7.99
CA THR A 516 -6.10 -50.35 7.84
C THR A 516 -5.71 -50.45 6.37
N ALA A 517 -4.44 -50.18 6.09
CA ALA A 517 -3.81 -50.52 4.81
C ALA A 517 -3.30 -51.95 4.91
N SER A 518 -3.57 -52.77 3.90
CA SER A 518 -3.17 -54.18 3.90
C SER A 518 -2.61 -54.62 2.56
N VAL A 519 -1.70 -55.58 2.61
CA VAL A 519 -1.16 -56.30 1.45
C VAL A 519 -1.11 -57.79 1.76
N PRO A 520 -1.34 -58.67 0.78
CA PRO A 520 -1.28 -60.09 1.03
C PRO A 520 0.18 -60.57 1.01
N LEU A 521 0.46 -61.66 1.73
CA LEU A 521 1.70 -62.42 1.61
C LEU A 521 1.41 -63.71 0.84
N ASP A 522 1.87 -63.80 -0.41
CA ASP A 522 1.77 -64.99 -1.25
C ASP A 522 3.05 -65.42 -1.93
N LEU A 523 3.31 -66.72 -1.93
CA LEU A 523 4.45 -67.30 -2.63
C LEU A 523 4.02 -68.65 -3.21
N ASN A 524 4.47 -68.98 -4.43
CA ASN A 524 4.19 -70.26 -5.08
C ASN A 524 2.70 -70.65 -5.12
N GLN A 525 1.82 -69.70 -5.49
CA GLN A 525 0.35 -69.86 -5.53
C GLN A 525 -0.31 -70.13 -4.16
N ARG A 526 0.43 -69.98 -3.05
CA ARG A 526 -0.07 -70.07 -1.69
C ARG A 526 -0.23 -68.70 -1.07
N TRP A 527 -1.42 -68.41 -0.53
CA TRP A 527 -1.66 -67.25 0.32
C TRP A 527 -1.36 -67.63 1.78
N TYR A 528 -0.31 -67.06 2.37
CA TYR A 528 0.14 -67.34 3.74
C TYR A 528 -0.65 -66.52 4.77
N GLY A 529 -0.88 -65.25 4.48
CA GLY A 529 -1.50 -64.34 5.42
C GLY A 529 -1.57 -62.91 4.89
N VAL A 530 -1.76 -61.97 5.80
CA VAL A 530 -1.93 -60.55 5.47
C VAL A 530 -1.00 -59.72 6.34
N LEU A 531 -0.24 -58.86 5.68
CA LEU A 531 0.54 -57.81 6.33
C LEU A 531 -0.28 -56.51 6.30
N ALA A 532 -0.41 -55.85 7.43
CA ALA A 532 -1.27 -54.69 7.55
C ALA A 532 -0.68 -53.62 8.48
N MET A 533 -1.16 -52.39 8.28
CA MET A 533 -0.78 -51.21 9.03
C MET A 533 -2.02 -50.40 9.40
N ASP A 534 -2.15 -50.07 10.69
CA ASP A 534 -3.25 -49.30 11.22
C ASP A 534 -2.90 -47.81 11.35
N PHE A 535 -3.75 -46.99 10.76
CA PHE A 535 -3.77 -45.54 10.85
C PHE A 535 -4.93 -45.12 11.76
N PRO A 536 -4.67 -44.71 13.00
CA PRO A 536 -5.72 -44.19 13.86
C PRO A 536 -6.27 -42.89 13.27
N VAL A 537 -7.59 -42.77 13.21
CA VAL A 537 -8.25 -41.53 12.77
C VAL A 537 -7.81 -40.34 13.64
N SER A 538 -7.52 -40.56 14.93
CA SER A 538 -6.97 -39.53 15.81
C SER A 538 -5.61 -39.00 15.35
N GLY A 539 -4.74 -39.85 14.81
CA GLY A 539 -3.46 -39.41 14.26
C GLY A 539 -3.64 -38.55 13.00
N MET A 540 -4.59 -38.93 12.14
CA MET A 540 -4.94 -38.12 10.96
C MET A 540 -5.54 -36.75 11.36
N HIS A 541 -6.34 -36.72 12.42
CA HIS A 541 -6.88 -35.48 12.98
C HIS A 541 -5.78 -34.55 13.52
N GLU A 542 -4.87 -35.09 14.34
CA GLU A 542 -3.71 -34.34 14.88
C GLU A 542 -2.80 -33.82 13.76
N PHE A 543 -2.55 -34.64 12.73
CA PHE A 543 -1.77 -34.24 11.57
C PHE A 543 -2.41 -33.08 10.80
N LEU A 544 -3.72 -33.15 10.52
CA LEU A 544 -4.45 -32.07 9.84
C LEU A 544 -4.52 -30.79 10.69
N GLN A 545 -4.67 -30.92 12.02
CA GLN A 545 -4.59 -29.78 12.94
C GLN A 545 -3.20 -29.13 12.94
N GLY A 546 -2.13 -29.93 12.97
CA GLY A 546 -0.75 -29.43 12.95
C GLY A 546 -0.40 -28.66 11.68
N LEU A 547 -1.02 -29.01 10.55
CA LEU A 547 -0.85 -28.27 9.28
C LEU A 547 -1.75 -27.03 9.18
N SER A 548 -2.87 -27.01 9.88
CA SER A 548 -3.84 -25.91 9.88
C SER A 548 -3.57 -24.90 10.99
N HIS A 549 -2.53 -24.07 10.81
CA HIS A 549 -2.09 -23.11 11.83
C HIS A 549 -3.03 -21.90 12.05
N ASP A 550 -3.91 -21.58 11.09
CA ASP A 550 -4.71 -20.35 11.15
C ASP A 550 -6.21 -20.64 11.28
N ARG A 551 -6.79 -20.29 12.45
CA ARG A 551 -8.20 -20.52 12.79
C ARG A 551 -9.20 -19.80 11.86
N TYR A 552 -8.72 -18.91 11.01
CA TYR A 552 -9.54 -18.07 10.14
C TYR A 552 -9.54 -18.51 8.66
N GLU A 553 -8.83 -19.58 8.29
CA GLU A 553 -8.75 -20.04 6.90
C GLU A 553 -9.81 -21.08 6.49
N GLY A 554 -10.81 -21.34 7.33
CA GLY A 554 -11.83 -22.36 7.07
C GLY A 554 -11.43 -23.75 7.57
N THR A 555 -12.39 -24.65 7.65
CA THR A 555 -12.17 -25.99 8.22
C THR A 555 -11.83 -27.00 7.12
N VAL A 556 -10.67 -27.64 7.25
CA VAL A 556 -10.26 -28.76 6.39
C VAL A 556 -10.80 -30.07 6.95
N MET A 557 -11.35 -30.91 6.08
CA MET A 557 -11.99 -32.17 6.42
C MET A 557 -11.58 -33.25 5.42
N LEU A 558 -11.31 -34.46 5.90
CA LEU A 558 -11.01 -35.62 5.08
C LEU A 558 -12.21 -36.54 5.02
N PHE A 559 -12.63 -36.91 3.82
CA PHE A 559 -13.76 -37.80 3.57
C PHE A 559 -13.32 -39.08 2.87
N ASP A 560 -14.02 -40.19 3.13
CA ASP A 560 -13.87 -41.44 2.37
C ASP A 560 -14.62 -41.37 1.01
N ARG A 561 -14.54 -42.44 0.22
CA ARG A 561 -15.26 -42.60 -1.06
C ARG A 561 -16.79 -42.52 -0.92
N GLN A 562 -17.34 -42.81 0.26
CA GLN A 562 -18.76 -42.76 0.56
C GLN A 562 -19.20 -41.39 1.14
N PHE A 563 -18.32 -40.38 1.16
CA PHE A 563 -18.55 -39.08 1.79
C PHE A 563 -18.80 -39.15 3.31
N SER A 564 -18.28 -40.17 3.98
CA SER A 564 -18.19 -40.22 5.44
C SER A 564 -16.98 -39.42 5.92
N LEU A 565 -17.17 -38.59 6.94
CA LEU A 565 -16.10 -37.81 7.53
C LEU A 565 -15.13 -38.72 8.29
N ILE A 566 -13.86 -38.75 7.86
CA ILE A 566 -12.78 -39.48 8.52
C ILE A 566 -12.14 -38.56 9.57
N ALA A 567 -11.57 -37.43 9.15
CA ALA A 567 -10.81 -36.53 10.02
C ALA A 567 -11.12 -35.06 9.72
N THR A 568 -10.83 -34.17 10.66
CA THR A 568 -11.05 -32.72 10.52
C THR A 568 -9.93 -31.93 11.18
N ALA A 569 -9.62 -30.74 10.68
CA ALA A 569 -8.73 -29.80 11.35
C ALA A 569 -9.43 -28.97 12.44
N ALA A 570 -10.75 -29.11 12.61
CA ALA A 570 -11.48 -28.46 13.70
C ALA A 570 -11.11 -29.07 15.06
N ASN A 571 -11.30 -28.32 16.16
CA ASN A 571 -11.02 -28.79 17.52
C ASN A 571 -11.91 -29.97 17.98
N SER A 572 -13.02 -30.21 17.29
CA SER A 572 -13.92 -31.33 17.57
C SER A 572 -14.60 -31.84 16.30
N LEU A 573 -14.89 -33.14 16.28
CA LEU A 573 -15.72 -33.74 15.24
C LEU A 573 -17.15 -33.17 15.34
N PRO A 574 -17.73 -32.72 14.22
CA PRO A 574 -19.07 -32.15 14.21
C PRO A 574 -20.12 -33.22 14.59
N LEU A 575 -21.02 -32.87 15.52
CA LEU A 575 -22.10 -33.74 16.00
C LEU A 575 -23.22 -33.97 14.97
N SER A 576 -23.21 -33.19 13.88
CA SER A 576 -24.18 -33.24 12.80
C SER A 576 -23.46 -33.38 11.46
N PRO A 577 -24.07 -34.06 10.46
CA PRO A 577 -23.50 -34.16 9.12
C PRO A 577 -23.27 -32.76 8.54
N VAL A 578 -22.03 -32.50 8.09
CA VAL A 578 -21.56 -31.19 7.62
C VAL A 578 -22.30 -30.75 6.35
N PHE A 579 -22.63 -31.71 5.50
CA PHE A 579 -23.34 -31.53 4.25
C PHE A 579 -24.62 -32.37 4.25
N ASN A 580 -25.70 -31.84 3.68
CA ASN A 580 -26.91 -32.61 3.44
C ASN A 580 -26.80 -33.46 2.16
N ALA A 581 -27.72 -34.42 1.95
CA ALA A 581 -27.67 -35.34 0.81
C ALA A 581 -27.67 -34.63 -0.56
N LYS A 582 -28.38 -33.50 -0.68
CA LYS A 582 -28.42 -32.70 -1.91
C LYS A 582 -27.07 -32.04 -2.18
N GLN A 583 -26.45 -31.49 -1.13
CA GLN A 583 -25.14 -30.84 -1.19
C GLN A 583 -24.03 -31.85 -1.51
N GLN A 584 -24.06 -33.04 -0.90
CA GLN A 584 -23.13 -34.13 -1.24
C GLN A 584 -23.25 -34.54 -2.71
N ALA A 585 -24.47 -34.68 -3.24
CA ALA A 585 -24.69 -35.02 -4.65
C ALA A 585 -24.25 -33.92 -5.64
N GLU A 586 -24.20 -32.66 -5.19
CA GLU A 586 -23.70 -31.54 -5.98
C GLU A 586 -22.17 -31.52 -6.01
N ILE A 587 -21.53 -31.71 -4.85
CA ILE A 587 -20.08 -31.84 -4.73
C ILE A 587 -19.58 -33.05 -5.52
N ALA A 588 -20.23 -34.21 -5.37
CA ALA A 588 -19.87 -35.44 -6.09
C ALA A 588 -19.94 -35.29 -7.61
N ARG A 589 -20.99 -34.64 -8.14
CA ARG A 589 -21.09 -34.33 -9.57
C ARG A 589 -19.99 -33.39 -10.04
N SER A 590 -19.63 -32.39 -9.22
CA SER A 590 -18.54 -31.47 -9.57
C SER A 590 -17.17 -32.17 -9.56
N MET A 591 -16.97 -33.16 -8.70
CA MET A 591 -15.75 -33.97 -8.64
C MET A 591 -15.55 -34.87 -9.86
N GLU A 592 -16.59 -35.16 -10.65
CA GLU A 592 -16.45 -35.92 -11.90
C GLU A 592 -15.65 -35.15 -12.97
N SER A 593 -15.56 -33.82 -12.84
CA SER A 593 -14.90 -32.94 -13.81
C SER A 593 -13.38 -32.79 -13.63
N GLY A 594 -12.82 -33.23 -12.50
CA GLY A 594 -11.39 -33.11 -12.20
C GLY A 594 -11.03 -33.52 -10.76
N GLU A 595 -9.74 -33.82 -10.54
CA GLU A 595 -9.21 -34.26 -9.23
C GLU A 595 -9.21 -33.15 -8.17
N GLU A 596 -9.29 -31.90 -8.62
CA GLU A 596 -9.40 -30.71 -7.79
C GLU A 596 -10.53 -29.81 -8.32
N GLY A 597 -11.08 -28.99 -7.44
CA GLY A 597 -12.01 -27.97 -7.86
C GLY A 597 -12.64 -27.18 -6.73
N GLU A 598 -13.54 -26.30 -7.12
CA GLU A 598 -14.23 -25.40 -6.21
C GLU A 598 -15.69 -25.24 -6.57
N LEU A 599 -16.52 -25.13 -5.54
CA LEU A 599 -17.95 -24.98 -5.64
C LEU A 599 -18.42 -23.97 -4.62
N ARG A 600 -19.14 -22.95 -5.10
CA ARG A 600 -19.82 -22.00 -4.22
C ARG A 600 -21.19 -22.53 -3.87
N MET A 601 -21.47 -22.67 -2.58
CA MET A 601 -22.72 -23.20 -2.05
C MET A 601 -23.27 -22.23 -1.00
N ASP A 602 -24.32 -21.49 -1.34
CA ASP A 602 -24.92 -20.46 -0.51
C ASP A 602 -23.90 -19.38 -0.07
N SER A 603 -23.63 -19.28 1.24
CA SER A 603 -22.63 -18.39 1.86
C SER A 603 -21.31 -19.10 2.17
N ARG A 604 -21.18 -20.36 1.72
CA ARG A 604 -20.00 -21.19 1.91
C ARG A 604 -19.31 -21.41 0.57
N PHE A 605 -18.00 -21.51 0.63
CA PHE A 605 -17.19 -21.94 -0.48
C PHE A 605 -16.53 -23.24 -0.09
N VAL A 606 -16.64 -24.21 -0.97
CA VAL A 606 -16.17 -25.57 -0.78
C VAL A 606 -15.10 -25.81 -1.84
N THR A 607 -13.88 -26.07 -1.41
CA THR A 607 -12.79 -26.51 -2.29
C THR A 607 -12.45 -27.95 -1.97
N TRP A 608 -12.08 -28.73 -2.98
CA TRP A 608 -11.66 -30.12 -2.78
C TRP A 608 -10.37 -30.45 -3.52
N ALA A 609 -9.65 -31.43 -2.97
CA ALA A 609 -8.49 -32.06 -3.57
C ALA A 609 -8.54 -33.56 -3.29
N LYS A 610 -8.49 -34.37 -4.34
CA LYS A 610 -8.44 -35.83 -4.23
C LYS A 610 -7.02 -36.26 -3.86
N LEU A 611 -6.89 -37.21 -2.95
CA LEU A 611 -5.59 -37.77 -2.58
C LEU A 611 -5.17 -38.83 -3.60
N MET A 612 -3.86 -38.88 -3.91
CA MET A 612 -3.31 -39.84 -4.85
C MET A 612 -3.11 -41.22 -4.23
N ASN A 613 -2.69 -41.26 -2.96
CA ASN A 613 -2.27 -42.51 -2.29
C ASN A 613 -3.31 -43.06 -1.30
N PHE A 614 -4.48 -42.41 -1.21
CA PHE A 614 -5.58 -42.77 -0.33
C PHE A 614 -6.92 -42.60 -1.04
N ASP A 615 -7.83 -43.55 -0.84
CA ASP A 615 -9.18 -43.53 -1.42
C ASP A 615 -10.10 -42.55 -0.67
N GLY A 616 -9.70 -41.27 -0.64
CA GLY A 616 -10.42 -40.21 0.03
C GLY A 616 -10.18 -38.83 -0.58
N VAL A 617 -10.95 -37.86 -0.10
CA VAL A 617 -10.94 -36.49 -0.60
C VAL A 617 -10.84 -35.50 0.54
N LEU A 618 -9.95 -34.52 0.38
CA LEU A 618 -9.86 -33.37 1.27
C LEU A 618 -10.86 -32.32 0.80
N ILE A 619 -11.67 -31.82 1.72
CA ILE A 619 -12.65 -30.77 1.49
C ILE A 619 -12.39 -29.65 2.49
N LYS A 620 -12.23 -28.43 2.00
CA LYS A 620 -12.08 -27.22 2.82
C LYS A 620 -13.32 -26.36 2.67
N VAL A 621 -13.97 -26.06 3.79
CA VAL A 621 -15.18 -25.24 3.85
C VAL A 621 -14.88 -23.92 4.52
N HIS A 622 -15.23 -22.82 3.86
CA HIS A 622 -15.09 -21.48 4.43
C HIS A 622 -16.37 -20.65 4.28
N THR A 623 -16.67 -19.84 5.28
CA THR A 623 -17.81 -18.90 5.26
C THR A 623 -17.38 -17.50 4.84
N LEU A 624 -18.31 -16.74 4.26
CA LEU A 624 -18.07 -15.33 3.91
C LEU A 624 -17.65 -14.48 5.13
N SER A 625 -18.19 -14.79 6.31
CA SER A 625 -17.90 -14.09 7.56
C SER A 625 -16.47 -14.32 8.06
N GLU A 626 -15.96 -15.55 7.94
CA GLU A 626 -14.57 -15.87 8.30
C GLU A 626 -13.58 -15.14 7.38
N GLY A 627 -13.91 -15.05 6.07
CA GLY A 627 -13.11 -14.27 5.12
C GLY A 627 -13.05 -12.77 5.43
N VAL A 628 -14.11 -12.21 6.03
CA VAL A 628 -14.15 -10.79 6.47
C VAL A 628 -13.40 -10.58 7.78
N GLN A 629 -13.41 -11.56 8.69
CA GLN A 629 -12.71 -11.47 9.98
C GLN A 629 -11.21 -11.77 9.90
N GLY A 630 -10.81 -12.55 8.89
CA GLY A 630 -9.40 -12.82 8.57
C GLY A 630 -8.62 -11.56 8.20
N GLU A 631 -7.29 -11.68 8.14
CA GLU A 631 -6.40 -10.53 7.86
C GLU A 631 -6.77 -9.80 6.56
N PHE A 632 -7.22 -10.54 5.54
CA PHE A 632 -7.65 -9.97 4.28
C PHE A 632 -8.90 -9.11 4.37
N GLY A 633 -9.89 -9.52 5.17
CA GLY A 633 -11.11 -8.76 5.37
C GLY A 633 -10.87 -7.48 6.14
N ARG A 634 -10.06 -7.52 7.21
CA ARG A 634 -9.64 -6.31 7.94
C ARG A 634 -8.93 -5.31 7.03
N ILE A 635 -8.01 -5.79 6.19
CA ILE A 635 -7.27 -4.93 5.26
C ILE A 635 -8.19 -4.35 4.19
N SER A 636 -9.16 -5.13 3.71
CA SER A 636 -10.15 -4.65 2.75
C SER A 636 -11.05 -3.57 3.36
N ILE A 637 -11.45 -3.72 4.63
CA ILE A 637 -12.21 -2.70 5.36
C ILE A 637 -11.37 -1.42 5.50
N VAL A 638 -10.12 -1.52 5.95
CA VAL A 638 -9.23 -0.36 6.09
C VAL A 638 -9.02 0.35 4.76
N LEU A 639 -8.79 -0.38 3.67
CA LEU A 639 -8.62 0.19 2.32
C LEU A 639 -9.91 0.88 1.84
N THR A 640 -11.06 0.29 2.11
CA THR A 640 -12.37 0.87 1.75
C THR A 640 -12.61 2.17 2.53
N VAL A 641 -12.29 2.19 3.83
CA VAL A 641 -12.37 3.39 4.67
C VAL A 641 -11.41 4.46 4.17
N LEU A 642 -10.17 4.10 3.83
CA LEU A 642 -9.19 5.02 3.27
C LEU A 642 -9.67 5.62 1.93
N TRP A 643 -10.28 4.81 1.07
CA TRP A 643 -10.84 5.25 -0.19
C TRP A 643 -12.03 6.20 -0.01
N LEU A 644 -12.90 5.93 0.97
CA LEU A 644 -13.99 6.84 1.35
C LEU A 644 -13.47 8.17 1.91
N LEU A 645 -12.41 8.15 2.72
CA LEU A 645 -11.79 9.37 3.24
C LEU A 645 -11.13 10.19 2.12
N PHE A 646 -10.44 9.53 1.19
CA PHE A 646 -9.81 10.19 0.05
C PHE A 646 -10.85 10.85 -0.88
N THR A 647 -11.93 10.14 -1.21
CA THR A 647 -13.02 10.68 -2.02
C THR A 647 -13.73 11.85 -1.33
N LEU A 648 -13.94 11.77 -0.01
CA LEU A 648 -14.47 12.88 0.79
C LEU A 648 -13.54 14.10 0.73
N MET A 649 -12.22 13.90 0.86
CA MET A 649 -11.23 14.97 0.77
C MET A 649 -11.24 15.65 -0.60
N LEU A 650 -11.31 14.88 -1.69
CA LEU A 650 -11.44 15.42 -3.06
C LEU A 650 -12.73 16.24 -3.22
N PHE A 651 -13.85 15.77 -2.67
CA PHE A 651 -15.12 16.50 -2.71
C PHE A 651 -15.05 17.83 -1.95
N ILE A 652 -14.43 17.84 -0.77
CA ILE A 652 -14.20 19.07 0.01
C ILE A 652 -13.31 20.04 -0.76
N SER A 653 -12.21 19.55 -1.36
CA SER A 653 -11.29 20.36 -2.16
C SER A 653 -12.00 21.00 -3.36
N TRP A 654 -12.77 20.22 -4.12
CA TRP A 654 -13.58 20.72 -5.23
C TRP A 654 -14.55 21.82 -4.80
N ARG A 655 -15.21 21.65 -3.65
CA ARG A 655 -16.14 22.65 -3.10
C ARG A 655 -15.43 23.94 -2.72
N ILE A 656 -14.23 23.86 -2.12
CA ILE A 656 -13.42 25.03 -1.76
C ILE A 656 -12.95 25.77 -3.01
N ILE A 657 -12.41 25.05 -4.00
CA ILE A 657 -11.93 25.64 -5.26
C ILE A 657 -13.07 26.38 -5.98
N ARG A 658 -14.24 25.74 -6.12
CA ARG A 658 -15.41 26.40 -6.73
C ARG A 658 -15.82 27.67 -6.00
N ARG A 659 -15.80 27.68 -4.67
CA ARG A 659 -16.08 28.88 -3.87
C ARG A 659 -15.04 29.97 -4.07
N LEU A 660 -13.75 29.61 -4.11
CA LEU A 660 -12.66 30.58 -4.32
C LEU A 660 -12.77 31.24 -5.69
N VAL A 661 -12.98 30.46 -6.75
CA VAL A 661 -13.12 30.99 -8.11
C VAL A 661 -14.33 31.92 -8.23
N SER A 662 -15.49 31.52 -7.69
CA SER A 662 -16.68 32.37 -7.71
C SER A 662 -16.46 33.69 -6.97
N ASN A 663 -15.83 33.65 -5.79
CA ASN A 663 -15.54 34.87 -5.03
C ASN A 663 -14.55 35.78 -5.76
N MET A 664 -13.54 35.20 -6.40
CA MET A 664 -12.54 35.96 -7.17
C MET A 664 -13.18 36.67 -8.35
N LEU A 665 -14.08 36.02 -9.09
CA LEU A 665 -14.81 36.62 -10.21
C LEU A 665 -15.66 37.81 -9.73
N THR A 666 -16.43 37.65 -8.65
CA THR A 666 -17.26 38.73 -8.09
C THR A 666 -16.41 39.91 -7.60
N LEU A 667 -15.25 39.63 -6.99
CA LEU A 667 -14.31 40.66 -6.54
C LEU A 667 -13.72 41.43 -7.73
N GLN A 668 -13.30 40.74 -8.79
CA GLN A 668 -12.80 41.38 -10.00
C GLN A 668 -13.86 42.29 -10.65
N GLN A 669 -15.10 41.83 -10.77
CA GLN A 669 -16.20 42.64 -11.29
C GLN A 669 -16.46 43.89 -10.44
N THR A 670 -16.45 43.75 -9.11
CA THR A 670 -16.69 44.87 -8.19
C THR A 670 -15.56 45.90 -8.25
N LEU A 671 -14.31 45.44 -8.34
CA LEU A 671 -13.14 46.32 -8.46
C LEU A 671 -13.13 47.03 -9.81
N SER A 672 -13.40 46.32 -10.91
CA SER A 672 -13.49 46.91 -12.25
C SER A 672 -14.58 47.99 -12.31
N TRP A 673 -15.76 47.73 -11.72
CA TRP A 673 -16.83 48.73 -11.69
C TRP A 673 -16.45 49.97 -10.88
N ARG A 674 -15.85 49.81 -9.69
CA ARG A 674 -15.37 50.95 -8.87
C ARG A 674 -14.21 51.71 -9.50
N ALA A 675 -13.34 51.01 -10.24
CA ALA A 675 -12.22 51.61 -10.93
C ALA A 675 -12.66 52.43 -12.16
N ASN A 676 -13.80 52.09 -12.77
CA ASN A 676 -14.25 52.74 -14.02
C ASN A 676 -15.37 53.77 -13.83
N TYR A 677 -16.23 53.62 -12.82
CA TYR A 677 -17.41 54.48 -12.65
C TYR A 677 -17.30 55.36 -11.39
N ASP A 678 -17.84 56.58 -11.48
CA ASP A 678 -18.04 57.46 -10.32
C ASP A 678 -19.17 56.92 -9.45
N THR A 679 -18.90 56.74 -8.15
CA THR A 679 -19.81 56.06 -7.22
C THR A 679 -21.11 56.83 -6.99
N LEU A 680 -21.10 58.15 -7.17
CA LEU A 680 -22.26 59.01 -7.00
C LEU A 680 -23.11 59.09 -8.28
N THR A 681 -22.49 59.43 -9.40
CA THR A 681 -23.21 59.75 -10.65
C THR A 681 -23.42 58.56 -11.58
N ARG A 682 -22.72 57.44 -11.35
CA ARG A 682 -22.68 56.24 -12.23
C ARG A 682 -22.21 56.49 -13.66
N LEU A 683 -21.69 57.68 -13.97
CA LEU A 683 -20.96 57.95 -15.20
C LEU A 683 -19.52 57.42 -15.06
N TYR A 684 -18.75 57.39 -16.15
CA TYR A 684 -17.33 57.09 -16.05
C TYR A 684 -16.64 58.09 -15.13
N ASN A 685 -15.71 57.62 -14.31
CA ASN A 685 -14.85 58.54 -13.57
C ASN A 685 -13.81 59.16 -14.52
N ARG A 686 -13.09 60.18 -14.05
CA ARG A 686 -12.08 60.89 -14.86
C ARG A 686 -11.08 59.94 -15.54
N GLY A 687 -10.51 58.98 -14.82
CA GLY A 687 -9.50 58.08 -15.39
C GLY A 687 -10.06 57.26 -16.54
N ALA A 688 -11.13 56.52 -16.27
CA ALA A 688 -11.73 55.65 -17.28
C ALA A 688 -12.35 56.43 -18.45
N PHE A 689 -12.90 57.60 -18.21
CA PHE A 689 -13.41 58.46 -19.29
C PHE A 689 -12.29 58.89 -20.23
N PHE A 690 -11.15 59.34 -19.72
CA PHE A 690 -10.01 59.77 -20.53
C PHE A 690 -9.44 58.61 -21.33
N ASP A 691 -9.29 57.42 -20.73
CA ASP A 691 -8.79 56.23 -21.42
C ASP A 691 -9.70 55.84 -22.61
N ILE A 692 -11.01 55.83 -22.38
CA ILE A 692 -12.01 55.52 -23.43
C ILE A 692 -12.04 56.62 -24.49
N ALA A 693 -11.99 57.89 -24.08
CA ALA A 693 -12.02 59.04 -24.98
C ALA A 693 -10.80 59.07 -25.92
N HIS A 694 -9.60 58.76 -25.42
CA HIS A 694 -8.39 58.64 -26.25
C HIS A 694 -8.52 57.52 -27.28
N GLY A 695 -9.03 56.35 -26.87
CA GLY A 695 -9.28 55.23 -27.79
C GLY A 695 -10.25 55.63 -28.91
N LEU A 696 -11.40 56.21 -28.56
CA LEU A 696 -12.41 56.65 -29.53
C LEU A 696 -11.91 57.77 -30.44
N ALA A 697 -11.10 58.70 -29.93
CA ALA A 697 -10.50 59.76 -30.74
C ALA A 697 -9.53 59.18 -31.77
N GLN A 698 -8.70 58.20 -31.39
CA GLN A 698 -7.79 57.49 -32.31
C GLN A 698 -8.56 56.69 -33.37
N ASP A 699 -9.66 56.03 -33.00
CA ASP A 699 -10.50 55.30 -33.95
C ASP A 699 -11.16 56.25 -34.95
N CYS A 700 -11.67 57.40 -34.48
CA CYS A 700 -12.21 58.45 -35.35
C CYS A 700 -11.15 59.02 -36.29
N GLN A 701 -9.90 59.19 -35.83
CA GLN A 701 -8.79 59.64 -36.67
C GLN A 701 -8.43 58.62 -37.76
N ARG A 702 -8.40 57.32 -37.41
CA ARG A 702 -8.12 56.23 -38.37
C ARG A 702 -9.19 56.11 -39.45
N GLU A 703 -10.44 56.36 -39.10
CA GLU A 703 -11.58 56.27 -40.00
C GLU A 703 -11.93 57.60 -40.70
N ASP A 704 -11.15 58.66 -40.44
CA ASP A 704 -11.42 60.04 -40.88
C ASP A 704 -12.86 60.51 -40.59
N LYS A 705 -13.36 60.17 -39.39
CA LYS A 705 -14.69 60.55 -38.91
C LYS A 705 -14.60 61.70 -37.91
N PRO A 706 -15.49 62.70 -37.98
CA PRO A 706 -15.49 63.79 -37.00
C PRO A 706 -15.90 63.27 -35.63
N PHE A 707 -15.29 63.78 -34.55
CA PHE A 707 -15.85 63.65 -33.20
C PHE A 707 -15.93 65.01 -32.53
N SER A 708 -16.87 65.16 -31.60
CA SER A 708 -17.08 66.39 -30.85
C SER A 708 -16.94 66.14 -29.35
N VAL A 709 -16.47 67.16 -28.63
CA VAL A 709 -16.33 67.16 -27.17
C VAL A 709 -17.26 68.23 -26.60
N ILE A 710 -18.00 67.87 -25.56
CA ILE A 710 -18.85 68.80 -24.80
C ILE A 710 -18.31 68.84 -23.38
N GLN A 711 -17.90 70.02 -22.93
CA GLN A 711 -17.58 70.30 -21.54
C GLN A 711 -18.79 70.98 -20.89
N MET A 712 -19.25 70.45 -19.76
CA MET A 712 -20.43 70.90 -19.04
C MET A 712 -20.07 71.19 -17.58
N ASP A 713 -20.65 72.25 -17.04
CA ASP A 713 -20.52 72.60 -15.62
C ASP A 713 -21.86 73.11 -15.06
N LEU A 714 -22.16 72.71 -13.82
CA LEU A 714 -23.39 73.09 -13.13
C LEU A 714 -23.29 74.52 -12.57
N ASP A 715 -24.18 75.39 -13.03
CA ASP A 715 -24.18 76.78 -12.63
C ASP A 715 -24.52 76.93 -11.15
N PHE A 716 -23.72 77.74 -10.44
CA PHE A 716 -23.90 78.06 -9.02
C PHE A 716 -23.92 76.85 -8.08
N PHE A 717 -23.29 75.73 -8.44
CA PHE A 717 -23.29 74.51 -7.63
C PHE A 717 -22.76 74.71 -6.20
N LYS A 718 -21.67 75.49 -6.05
CA LYS A 718 -21.17 75.88 -4.73
C LYS A 718 -22.26 76.57 -3.88
N GLY A 719 -23.03 77.49 -4.47
CA GLY A 719 -24.14 78.16 -3.79
C GLY A 719 -25.27 77.22 -3.39
N ILE A 720 -25.49 76.13 -4.13
CA ILE A 720 -26.45 75.08 -3.78
C ILE A 720 -25.93 74.30 -2.57
N ASN A 721 -24.65 73.91 -2.56
CA ASN A 721 -24.04 73.24 -1.41
C ASN A 721 -24.06 74.11 -0.15
N ASP A 722 -23.70 75.39 -0.28
CA ASP A 722 -23.64 76.32 0.84
C ASP A 722 -25.04 76.59 1.43
N ARG A 723 -26.09 76.56 0.60
CA ARG A 723 -27.48 76.84 1.03
C ARG A 723 -28.25 75.61 1.51
N PHE A 724 -28.06 74.46 0.86
CA PHE A 724 -28.88 73.26 1.08
C PHE A 724 -28.09 72.05 1.62
N GLY A 725 -26.78 72.23 1.83
CA GLY A 725 -25.87 71.19 2.31
C GLY A 725 -25.39 70.23 1.22
N HIS A 726 -24.30 69.53 1.49
CA HIS A 726 -23.66 68.61 0.53
C HIS A 726 -24.57 67.47 0.07
N HIS A 727 -25.47 66.97 0.92
CA HIS A 727 -26.43 65.94 0.51
C HIS A 727 -27.41 66.41 -0.58
N ALA A 728 -27.76 67.71 -0.59
CA ALA A 728 -28.58 68.27 -1.67
C ALA A 728 -27.75 68.41 -2.96
N GLY A 729 -26.47 68.81 -2.84
CA GLY A 729 -25.52 68.79 -3.96
C GLY A 729 -25.34 67.41 -4.58
N ASP A 730 -25.25 66.36 -3.77
CA ASP A 730 -25.13 64.98 -4.25
C ASP A 730 -26.35 64.55 -5.08
N LYS A 731 -27.55 64.95 -4.66
CA LYS A 731 -28.79 64.74 -5.44
C LYS A 731 -28.78 65.52 -6.74
N VAL A 732 -28.28 66.75 -6.74
CA VAL A 732 -28.15 67.59 -7.93
C VAL A 732 -27.21 66.95 -8.94
N LEU A 733 -26.03 66.49 -8.51
CA LEU A 733 -25.06 65.80 -9.37
C LEU A 733 -25.65 64.52 -9.96
N SER A 734 -26.29 63.69 -9.13
CA SER A 734 -26.92 62.44 -9.58
C SER A 734 -28.05 62.71 -10.58
N HIS A 735 -28.84 63.77 -10.35
CA HIS A 735 -29.93 64.16 -11.25
C HIS A 735 -29.41 64.67 -12.60
N ALA A 736 -28.42 65.57 -12.58
CA ALA A 736 -27.78 66.10 -13.78
C ALA A 736 -27.14 64.97 -14.61
N ALA A 737 -26.42 64.06 -13.97
CA ALA A 737 -25.81 62.90 -14.61
C ALA A 737 -26.85 61.98 -15.27
N ALA A 738 -27.98 61.71 -14.61
CA ALA A 738 -29.06 60.90 -15.18
C ALA A 738 -29.73 61.57 -16.40
N LEU A 739 -29.91 62.89 -16.35
CA LEU A 739 -30.44 63.66 -17.49
C LEU A 739 -29.47 63.71 -18.66
N LEU A 740 -28.18 63.84 -18.37
CA LEU A 740 -27.11 63.77 -19.35
C LEU A 740 -27.09 62.39 -20.00
N ALA A 741 -26.96 61.30 -19.22
CA ALA A 741 -26.91 59.93 -19.74
C ALA A 741 -28.13 59.56 -20.60
N SER A 742 -29.34 59.93 -20.15
CA SER A 742 -30.58 59.67 -20.91
C SER A 742 -30.77 60.56 -22.14
N SER A 743 -29.84 61.47 -22.43
CA SER A 743 -29.84 62.33 -23.62
C SER A 743 -28.83 61.89 -24.69
N LEU A 744 -28.02 60.88 -24.38
CA LEU A 744 -26.95 60.37 -25.24
C LEU A 744 -27.39 59.10 -25.97
N ARG A 745 -26.82 58.85 -27.15
CA ARG A 745 -27.07 57.63 -27.92
C ARG A 745 -26.08 56.53 -27.54
N GLU A 746 -26.39 55.31 -27.98
CA GLU A 746 -25.45 54.19 -27.89
C GLU A 746 -24.17 54.52 -28.69
N GLY A 747 -23.01 54.49 -28.02
CA GLY A 747 -21.71 54.88 -28.57
C GLY A 747 -21.19 56.25 -28.11
N ASP A 748 -22.03 57.12 -27.55
CA ASP A 748 -21.59 58.34 -26.89
C ASP A 748 -21.09 58.02 -25.47
N VAL A 749 -20.02 58.69 -25.03
CA VAL A 749 -19.40 58.42 -23.73
C VAL A 749 -19.44 59.67 -22.87
N ALA A 750 -19.84 59.52 -21.61
CA ALA A 750 -19.89 60.60 -20.63
C ALA A 750 -19.15 60.25 -19.35
N GLY A 751 -18.38 61.20 -18.84
CA GLY A 751 -17.64 61.07 -17.59
C GLY A 751 -17.80 62.28 -16.69
N ARG A 752 -17.70 62.05 -15.37
CA ARG A 752 -17.54 63.09 -14.38
C ARG A 752 -16.05 63.36 -14.20
N VAL A 753 -15.59 64.52 -14.67
CA VAL A 753 -14.16 64.87 -14.74
C VAL A 753 -13.70 65.73 -13.55
N GLY A 754 -14.65 66.39 -12.87
CA GLY A 754 -14.41 67.23 -11.69
C GLY A 754 -15.55 67.19 -10.68
N GLY A 755 -15.52 68.09 -9.70
CA GLY A 755 -16.54 68.15 -8.63
C GLY A 755 -17.95 68.37 -9.19
N GLU A 756 -18.13 69.39 -10.01
CA GLU A 756 -19.39 69.78 -10.65
C GLU A 756 -19.33 69.76 -12.20
N GLU A 757 -18.26 69.17 -12.72
CA GLU A 757 -17.88 69.19 -14.14
C GLU A 757 -18.07 67.82 -14.79
N PHE A 758 -18.69 67.84 -15.95
CA PHE A 758 -18.96 66.67 -16.79
C PHE A 758 -18.36 66.89 -18.17
N CYS A 759 -17.88 65.80 -18.77
CA CYS A 759 -17.36 65.81 -20.13
C CYS A 759 -18.04 64.70 -20.93
N VAL A 760 -18.36 65.00 -22.19
CA VAL A 760 -18.99 64.06 -23.12
C VAL A 760 -18.21 64.03 -24.41
N LEU A 761 -17.95 62.83 -24.92
CA LEU A 761 -17.37 62.60 -26.23
C LEU A 761 -18.43 61.97 -27.15
N LEU A 762 -18.58 62.57 -28.33
CA LEU A 762 -19.58 62.20 -29.34
C LEU A 762 -18.85 61.75 -30.63
N PRO A 763 -18.56 60.44 -30.80
CA PRO A 763 -17.93 59.92 -32.02
C PRO A 763 -18.83 60.14 -33.22
N GLY A 764 -18.28 60.40 -34.40
CA GLY A 764 -19.06 60.57 -35.64
C GLY A 764 -20.00 61.78 -35.66
N THR A 765 -19.76 62.80 -34.82
CA THR A 765 -20.67 63.96 -34.66
C THR A 765 -19.98 65.26 -35.03
N ARG A 766 -20.62 66.08 -35.86
CA ARG A 766 -20.10 67.39 -36.27
C ARG A 766 -20.52 68.49 -35.28
N LEU A 767 -19.84 69.64 -35.36
CA LEU A 767 -20.06 70.75 -34.42
C LEU A 767 -21.53 71.21 -34.29
N PRO A 768 -22.31 71.41 -35.37
CA PRO A 768 -23.70 71.87 -35.23
C PRO A 768 -24.60 70.83 -34.56
N GLU A 769 -24.34 69.54 -34.82
CA GLU A 769 -25.07 68.42 -34.23
C GLU A 769 -24.74 68.29 -32.74
N ALA A 770 -23.46 68.42 -32.38
CA ALA A 770 -23.00 68.43 -31.00
C ALA A 770 -23.58 69.61 -30.21
N ALA A 771 -23.65 70.80 -30.82
CA ALA A 771 -24.28 71.97 -30.22
C ALA A 771 -25.79 71.76 -29.99
N ALA A 772 -26.49 71.13 -30.94
CA ALA A 772 -27.90 70.77 -30.76
C ALA A 772 -28.11 69.75 -29.63
N ILE A 773 -27.21 68.77 -29.48
CA ILE A 773 -27.23 67.81 -28.37
C ILE A 773 -26.97 68.52 -27.04
N ALA A 774 -25.97 69.41 -26.97
CA ALA A 774 -25.68 70.21 -25.79
C ALA A 774 -26.88 71.07 -25.38
N GLU A 775 -27.55 71.71 -26.35
CA GLU A 775 -28.72 72.55 -26.08
C GLU A 775 -29.91 71.73 -25.59
N ARG A 776 -30.10 70.52 -26.15
CA ARG A 776 -31.11 69.57 -25.66
C ARG A 776 -30.84 69.17 -24.21
N ILE A 777 -29.59 68.86 -23.85
CA ILE A 777 -29.21 68.51 -22.48
C ILE A 777 -29.46 69.70 -21.55
N ARG A 778 -29.01 70.90 -21.94
CA ARG A 778 -29.22 72.15 -21.19
C ARG A 778 -30.69 72.41 -20.89
N LEU A 779 -31.54 72.33 -21.92
CA LEU A 779 -32.98 72.54 -21.77
C LEU A 779 -33.60 71.50 -20.83
N ARG A 780 -33.21 70.23 -20.93
CA ARG A 780 -33.72 69.17 -20.04
C ARG A 780 -33.31 69.38 -18.58
N ILE A 781 -32.09 69.85 -18.33
CA ILE A 781 -31.59 70.17 -16.98
C ILE A 781 -32.34 71.40 -16.44
N ASN A 782 -32.52 72.44 -17.26
CA ASN A 782 -33.19 73.67 -16.84
C ASN A 782 -34.71 73.52 -16.69
N THR A 783 -35.36 72.59 -17.39
CA THR A 783 -36.83 72.44 -17.32
C THR A 783 -37.29 71.51 -16.21
N LYS A 784 -36.47 70.55 -15.79
CA LYS A 784 -36.84 69.59 -14.75
C LYS A 784 -36.53 70.12 -13.36
N GLU A 785 -37.54 70.10 -12.51
CA GLU A 785 -37.38 70.43 -11.10
C GLU A 785 -36.92 69.20 -10.29
N LEU A 786 -35.92 69.41 -9.44
CA LEU A 786 -35.39 68.39 -8.54
C LEU A 786 -36.07 68.49 -7.17
N PHE A 787 -36.71 67.41 -6.73
CA PHE A 787 -37.25 67.31 -5.37
C PHE A 787 -36.14 67.02 -4.35
N LEU A 788 -35.91 67.94 -3.42
CA LEU A 788 -34.88 67.80 -2.38
C LEU A 788 -35.43 67.10 -1.12
N GLN A 789 -36.53 67.61 -0.55
CA GLN A 789 -37.28 67.08 0.60
C GLN A 789 -38.76 67.55 0.54
N ALA A 790 -39.61 67.08 1.46
CA ALA A 790 -41.07 67.33 1.46
C ALA A 790 -41.42 68.82 1.25
N GLY A 791 -41.90 69.16 0.04
CA GLY A 791 -42.35 70.50 -0.33
C GLY A 791 -41.31 71.43 -0.97
N GLN A 792 -40.05 71.01 -1.13
CA GLN A 792 -38.99 71.87 -1.69
C GLN A 792 -38.46 71.32 -3.03
N THR A 793 -38.68 72.07 -4.11
CA THR A 793 -38.09 71.83 -5.43
C THR A 793 -36.97 72.82 -5.73
N LEU A 794 -35.96 72.37 -6.47
CA LEU A 794 -34.84 73.17 -6.92
C LEU A 794 -34.74 73.08 -8.44
N LYS A 795 -34.71 74.25 -9.09
CA LYS A 795 -34.39 74.38 -10.51
C LYS A 795 -32.90 74.61 -10.66
N ILE A 796 -32.25 73.83 -11.52
CA ILE A 796 -30.81 73.90 -11.76
C ILE A 796 -30.54 74.28 -13.21
N SER A 797 -29.42 74.94 -13.47
CA SER A 797 -28.96 75.28 -14.82
C SER A 797 -27.53 74.79 -15.02
N ALA A 798 -27.14 74.64 -16.28
CA ALA A 798 -25.79 74.24 -16.65
C ALA A 798 -25.32 75.04 -17.85
N SER A 799 -24.03 75.34 -17.87
CA SER A 799 -23.35 75.98 -19.00
C SER A 799 -22.57 74.92 -19.77
N PHE A 800 -22.45 75.10 -21.09
CA PHE A 800 -21.83 74.12 -21.99
C PHE A 800 -20.86 74.81 -22.95
N GLY A 801 -19.71 74.18 -23.17
CA GLY A 801 -18.78 74.49 -24.24
C GLY A 801 -18.62 73.30 -25.18
N VAL A 802 -18.67 73.53 -26.49
CA VAL A 802 -18.64 72.48 -27.51
C VAL A 802 -17.46 72.72 -28.45
N SER A 803 -16.68 71.68 -28.75
CA SER A 803 -15.61 71.69 -29.75
C SER A 803 -15.71 70.47 -30.67
N CYS A 804 -15.11 70.55 -31.86
CA CYS A 804 -15.12 69.45 -32.82
C CYS A 804 -13.77 69.32 -33.54
N ALA A 805 -13.33 68.07 -33.72
CA ALA A 805 -12.07 67.73 -34.39
C ALA A 805 -11.97 68.32 -35.80
N HIS A 806 -13.08 68.33 -36.52
CA HIS A 806 -13.12 68.75 -37.92
C HIS A 806 -12.95 70.28 -38.10
N GLU A 807 -13.19 71.10 -37.07
CA GLU A 807 -13.04 72.56 -37.15
C GLU A 807 -11.61 73.00 -37.49
N ARG A 808 -10.60 72.27 -36.98
CA ARG A 808 -9.17 72.58 -37.13
C ARG A 808 -8.35 71.41 -37.67
N HIS A 809 -9.00 70.32 -38.09
CA HIS A 809 -8.37 69.04 -38.43
C HIS A 809 -7.45 68.52 -37.32
N ASP A 810 -7.96 68.58 -36.09
CA ASP A 810 -7.24 68.20 -34.90
C ASP A 810 -7.98 67.08 -34.17
N TYR A 811 -7.36 65.91 -34.09
CA TYR A 811 -7.94 64.72 -33.48
C TYR A 811 -7.41 64.47 -32.06
N ASP A 812 -6.64 65.39 -31.49
CA ASP A 812 -6.21 65.32 -30.10
C ASP A 812 -7.37 65.66 -29.15
N PHE A 813 -7.80 64.65 -28.39
CA PHE A 813 -8.88 64.78 -27.42
C PHE A 813 -8.60 65.84 -26.35
N GLU A 814 -7.39 65.89 -25.79
CA GLU A 814 -7.07 66.82 -24.68
C GLU A 814 -7.08 68.27 -25.16
N HIS A 815 -6.57 68.51 -26.37
CA HIS A 815 -6.62 69.84 -26.96
C HIS A 815 -8.07 70.27 -27.30
N LEU A 816 -8.89 69.38 -27.86
CA LEU A 816 -10.31 69.67 -28.10
C LEU A 816 -11.08 69.91 -26.80
N GLN A 817 -10.78 69.15 -25.74
CA GLN A 817 -11.34 69.39 -24.42
C GLN A 817 -10.97 70.77 -23.89
N SER A 818 -9.71 71.20 -24.05
CA SER A 818 -9.26 72.56 -23.67
C SER A 818 -10.02 73.65 -24.43
N ILE A 819 -10.32 73.44 -25.72
CA ILE A 819 -11.15 74.37 -26.51
C ILE A 819 -12.60 74.38 -25.98
N ALA A 820 -13.17 73.22 -25.68
CA ALA A 820 -14.51 73.12 -25.09
C ALA A 820 -14.57 73.81 -23.72
N ASP A 821 -13.55 73.67 -22.88
CA ASP A 821 -13.45 74.34 -21.59
C ASP A 821 -13.38 75.87 -21.72
N ARG A 822 -12.59 76.39 -22.68
CA ARG A 822 -12.55 77.83 -22.97
C ARG A 822 -13.92 78.36 -23.43
N ARG A 823 -14.64 77.60 -24.26
CA ARG A 823 -16.00 77.95 -24.70
C ARG A 823 -17.00 77.87 -23.55
N LEU A 824 -16.87 76.90 -22.64
CA LEU A 824 -17.65 76.82 -21.41
C LEU A 824 -17.43 78.06 -20.53
N TYR A 825 -16.19 78.51 -20.39
CA TYR A 825 -15.87 79.72 -19.65
C TYR A 825 -16.56 80.96 -20.26
N LYS A 826 -16.60 81.08 -21.59
CA LYS A 826 -17.36 82.14 -22.29
C LYS A 826 -18.87 82.02 -22.03
N ALA A 827 -19.44 80.81 -22.04
CA ALA A 827 -20.84 80.60 -21.67
C ALA A 827 -21.14 81.07 -20.23
N LYS A 828 -20.20 80.85 -19.30
CA LYS A 828 -20.33 81.35 -17.92
C LYS A 828 -20.28 82.88 -17.84
N GLN A 829 -19.42 83.53 -18.64
CA GLN A 829 -19.30 84.99 -18.67
C GLN A 829 -20.50 85.70 -19.30
N HIS A 830 -21.11 85.10 -20.34
CA HIS A 830 -22.26 85.68 -21.04
C HIS A 830 -23.62 85.43 -20.33
N GLY A 831 -23.62 85.18 -19.02
CA GLY A 831 -24.85 85.03 -18.23
C GLY A 831 -25.25 83.59 -17.89
N ARG A 832 -24.38 82.60 -18.11
CA ARG A 832 -24.60 81.17 -17.79
C ARG A 832 -25.81 80.56 -18.52
N ASN A 833 -26.17 79.30 -18.20
CA ASN A 833 -27.31 78.58 -18.75
C ASN A 833 -27.41 78.66 -20.29
N GLN A 834 -26.28 78.46 -20.97
CA GLN A 834 -26.20 78.53 -22.43
C GLN A 834 -25.12 77.60 -22.99
N VAL A 835 -25.19 77.35 -24.30
CA VAL A 835 -24.21 76.60 -25.06
C VAL A 835 -23.34 77.56 -25.87
N CYS A 836 -22.03 77.42 -25.78
CA CYS A 836 -21.07 78.16 -26.58
C CYS A 836 -20.29 77.22 -27.51
N MET A 837 -20.33 77.50 -28.80
CA MET A 837 -19.65 76.71 -29.85
C MET A 837 -18.68 77.53 -30.72
N GLN A 838 -18.54 78.83 -30.44
CA GLN A 838 -17.67 79.74 -31.19
C GLN A 838 -16.70 80.44 -30.22
N ASP A 839 -15.52 80.80 -30.74
CA ASP A 839 -14.58 81.65 -30.00
C ASP A 839 -15.06 83.12 -30.01
#